data_AF-A0A670ZY41-F1
#
_entry.id   AF-A0A670ZY41-F1
#
_cell.length_a   1.000
_cell.length_b   1.000
_cell.length_c   1.000
_cell.angle_alpha   90.00
_cell.angle_beta   90.00
_cell.angle_gamma   90.00
#
_symmetry.space_group_name_H-M   'P 1'
#
loop_
_entity.id
_entity.type
_entity.pdbx_description
1 polymer ?
#
loop_
_entity_poly.entity_id
_entity_poly.type
_entity_poly.pdbx_seq_one_letter_code
_entity_poly.pdbx_strand_id
1 'polypeptide(L)'
;FPGLLPEREGSPFPPLLLKGAGHLRGSQPRTPPCQQGSLQACGEAGPGLCSMNFSDPEGYIDSAEAPLMPRNGFLECSFRVTVYTGYGVELQVKSVNLSEGEVLAIRGEDEGHLVTLANQTLLVEGQVIRSPTNIISVLFRAFSDGLGTFQLHYQVFMLSCSFPQRPSFGEVAVMGLHSGGLAHFHCHLGYELEGPQSLVCLNASKPHWSAPEPICSAPCGGTVHNATIGRILAPTSPRSPSGSLACVWMVSAPEGQKLHLHFERLALGEKQRLVVYGGESNRSAVLYASRPGSNVPFEGVISEGNALRVDFTSEDPSREATFNIRFEAFEKGHCYEPHLQNGNFTTSDAAYNPGAIVEFTCDPGHTLEQGPAVIECINLRDPYWNDTEPLCRATCGGELSMAAGVILSPNWPEPYAEGEECVWKVHVGEEKRIFLDIQLLNLSQSDILTVYDGDDLSAHILGQFLGSGGPQKLYSSTPDLTIQFHSDPAGLFFGKGLGFTMSYIEASRNESCSDLPEIQNGWKTTSHTELVREAKITYQCDPGYDIVGSDTLTCQWDLTWSSDPPFCEKIMYCTDPGEVEHSTRLISDPVLLVGTTIQYTCNLGFVLEGSSLLTCYSRETGTPIWTSRLPRCVPEAAAETSLEGGNMALAIFIPVLVVSLLLGGAYVYVTRCRYYSSLRLPLMYSHPYSQITVETEFDNPIFETGETREYEVSI
;
A
#
# COMPACT_ATOMS: atom_id res chain seq x y z
N PHE A 1 -51.20 32.94 14.52
CA PHE A 1 -51.58 34.25 15.12
C PHE A 1 -50.33 34.88 15.76
N PRO A 2 -50.16 36.20 15.66
CA PRO A 2 -49.10 36.72 14.78
C PRO A 2 -48.22 37.82 15.40
N GLY A 3 -47.24 38.31 14.62
CA GLY A 3 -46.39 39.45 14.99
C GLY A 3 -45.45 39.87 13.86
N LEU A 4 -46.00 40.30 12.72
CA LEU A 4 -45.25 40.71 11.52
C LEU A 4 -45.71 42.11 11.05
N LEU A 5 -44.75 42.89 10.52
CA LEU A 5 -44.91 44.14 9.72
C LEU A 5 -45.32 45.43 10.49
N PRO A 6 -45.14 46.65 9.91
CA PRO A 6 -44.72 46.99 8.52
C PRO A 6 -43.65 48.10 8.31
N GLU A 7 -43.16 48.17 7.05
CA GLU A 7 -42.69 49.37 6.28
C GLU A 7 -41.42 50.15 6.77
N ARG A 8 -40.64 50.86 5.93
CA ARG A 8 -40.89 51.43 4.58
C ARG A 8 -39.61 51.67 3.72
N GLU A 9 -39.81 52.09 2.47
CA GLU A 9 -38.85 52.38 1.39
C GLU A 9 -37.86 53.54 1.62
N GLY A 10 -36.76 53.60 0.85
CA GLY A 10 -35.93 54.82 0.72
C GLY A 10 -34.61 54.69 -0.08
N SER A 11 -34.60 55.15 -1.32
CA SER A 11 -33.41 55.39 -2.19
C SER A 11 -33.30 56.91 -2.51
N PRO A 12 -32.30 57.43 -3.27
CA PRO A 12 -30.84 57.22 -3.28
C PRO A 12 -29.97 58.54 -3.37
N PHE A 13 -28.64 58.45 -3.20
CA PHE A 13 -27.59 59.48 -3.51
C PHE A 13 -27.69 60.85 -2.76
N PRO A 14 -26.72 61.82 -2.82
CA PRO A 14 -25.46 61.96 -3.59
C PRO A 14 -24.19 62.31 -2.72
N PRO A 15 -22.99 62.67 -3.29
CA PRO A 15 -21.71 62.82 -2.56
C PRO A 15 -21.27 64.30 -2.34
N LEU A 16 -19.94 64.57 -2.25
CA LEU A 16 -19.16 65.85 -2.08
C LEU A 16 -18.55 66.00 -0.65
N LEU A 17 -17.37 66.61 -0.37
CA LEU A 17 -16.20 67.10 -1.15
C LEU A 17 -15.01 67.46 -0.21
N LEU A 18 -13.85 67.74 -0.82
CA LEU A 18 -12.76 68.71 -0.50
C LEU A 18 -11.37 68.10 -0.23
N LYS A 19 -10.21 68.67 -0.65
CA LYS A 19 -9.78 69.58 -1.76
C LYS A 19 -8.30 69.98 -1.49
N GLY A 20 -7.46 70.13 -2.53
CA GLY A 20 -6.13 70.80 -2.47
C GLY A 20 -5.02 69.98 -3.17
N ALA A 21 -4.64 70.30 -4.42
CA ALA A 21 -3.56 71.24 -4.83
C ALA A 21 -2.12 70.71 -4.58
N GLY A 22 -1.11 70.83 -5.45
CA GLY A 22 -1.02 71.33 -6.83
C GLY A 22 0.43 71.69 -7.25
N HIS A 23 0.99 71.04 -8.30
CA HIS A 23 2.20 71.33 -9.12
C HIS A 23 3.52 71.90 -8.51
N LEU A 24 4.69 71.32 -8.88
CA LEU A 24 5.72 71.96 -9.76
C LEU A 24 6.99 71.11 -10.11
N ARG A 25 7.49 71.33 -11.34
CA ARG A 25 8.78 71.00 -12.04
C ARG A 25 9.98 70.32 -11.31
N GLY A 26 10.41 69.15 -11.82
CA GLY A 26 11.46 68.93 -12.85
C GLY A 26 12.96 69.24 -12.61
N SER A 27 13.85 68.30 -12.99
CA SER A 27 15.22 68.56 -13.51
C SER A 27 15.90 67.31 -14.13
N GLN A 28 16.67 67.51 -15.22
CA GLN A 28 17.67 66.56 -15.75
C GLN A 28 19.08 67.03 -15.33
N PRO A 29 20.06 66.13 -15.14
CA PRO A 29 21.48 66.46 -15.26
C PRO A 29 22.02 66.22 -16.69
N ARG A 30 23.02 66.99 -17.10
CA ARG A 30 23.72 66.87 -18.40
C ARG A 30 25.05 66.10 -18.29
N THR A 31 25.51 65.62 -19.44
CA THR A 31 26.81 64.98 -19.72
C THR A 31 28.04 65.87 -19.48
N PRO A 32 29.24 65.27 -19.39
CA PRO A 32 30.41 65.79 -20.09
C PRO A 32 31.14 64.72 -20.96
N PRO A 33 31.96 65.11 -21.96
CA PRO A 33 32.69 64.20 -22.85
C PRO A 33 34.23 64.22 -22.68
N CYS A 34 34.90 63.09 -22.97
CA CYS A 34 36.33 62.96 -23.33
C CYS A 34 36.45 61.77 -24.31
N GLN A 35 36.85 61.94 -25.58
CA GLN A 35 38.22 62.10 -26.12
C GLN A 35 39.16 60.88 -25.98
N GLN A 36 39.83 60.54 -27.09
CA GLN A 36 40.66 59.36 -27.27
C GLN A 36 41.96 59.42 -26.45
N GLY A 37 42.29 58.35 -25.72
CA GLY A 37 43.60 58.16 -25.11
C GLY A 37 43.70 57.00 -24.12
N SER A 38 44.43 55.94 -24.52
CA SER A 38 44.94 54.82 -23.68
C SER A 38 43.94 53.86 -22.98
N LEU A 39 44.39 52.61 -22.85
CA LEU A 39 43.67 51.41 -22.43
C LEU A 39 43.05 51.46 -21.02
N GLN A 40 41.86 50.86 -20.84
CA GLN A 40 41.66 49.52 -20.23
C GLN A 40 40.24 49.33 -19.64
N ALA A 41 39.73 48.09 -19.65
CA ALA A 41 38.47 47.59 -19.06
C ALA A 41 37.12 48.12 -19.64
N CYS A 42 36.45 47.29 -20.44
CA CYS A 42 35.01 47.40 -20.71
C CYS A 42 34.20 46.92 -19.50
N GLY A 43 33.01 47.49 -19.27
CA GLY A 43 32.22 47.27 -18.05
C GLY A 43 31.53 45.91 -17.95
N GLU A 44 31.21 45.54 -16.71
CA GLU A 44 30.42 44.36 -16.34
C GLU A 44 28.96 44.50 -16.79
N ALA A 45 28.33 43.38 -17.18
CA ALA A 45 26.92 43.33 -17.56
C ALA A 45 26.05 42.94 -16.34
N GLY A 46 24.84 43.50 -16.25
CA GLY A 46 23.89 43.16 -15.19
C GLY A 46 23.26 41.76 -15.34
N PRO A 47 22.66 41.21 -14.27
CA PRO A 47 22.11 39.85 -14.27
C PRO A 47 20.86 39.70 -15.15
N GLY A 48 20.66 38.48 -15.65
CA GLY A 48 19.43 38.08 -16.35
C GLY A 48 18.39 37.62 -15.33
N LEU A 49 17.30 38.38 -15.20
CA LEU A 49 16.15 38.03 -14.33
C LEU A 49 15.03 37.41 -15.18
N CYS A 50 14.52 36.24 -14.75
CA CYS A 50 13.32 35.64 -15.34
C CYS A 50 12.24 35.38 -14.28
N SER A 51 10.97 35.58 -14.63
CA SER A 51 9.84 35.46 -13.70
C SER A 51 8.64 34.87 -14.44
N MET A 52 8.24 33.65 -14.07
CA MET A 52 7.12 32.93 -14.67
C MET A 52 6.03 32.70 -13.62
N ASN A 53 4.77 32.85 -14.00
CA ASN A 53 3.62 32.64 -13.11
C ASN A 53 2.69 31.58 -13.71
N PHE A 54 2.29 30.60 -12.92
CA PHE A 54 1.37 29.53 -13.28
C PHE A 54 0.10 29.58 -12.42
N SER A 55 -1.04 29.22 -13.00
CA SER A 55 -2.35 29.20 -12.32
C SER A 55 -3.19 27.96 -12.63
N ASP A 56 -2.67 27.04 -13.45
CA ASP A 56 -3.34 25.81 -13.81
C ASP A 56 -3.34 24.82 -12.62
N PRO A 57 -4.28 23.87 -12.57
CA PRO A 57 -4.36 22.91 -11.45
C PRO A 57 -3.22 21.86 -11.50
N GLU A 58 -2.62 21.64 -12.66
CA GLU A 58 -1.52 20.70 -12.86
C GLU A 58 -0.60 21.22 -13.97
N GLY A 59 0.71 20.93 -13.88
CA GLY A 59 1.66 21.24 -14.94
C GLY A 59 3.09 20.86 -14.59
N TYR A 60 4.04 21.33 -15.39
CA TYR A 60 5.47 21.11 -15.20
C TYR A 60 6.21 22.45 -15.11
N ILE A 61 7.34 22.47 -14.39
CA ILE A 61 8.28 23.59 -14.30
C ILE A 61 9.65 23.04 -14.70
N ASP A 62 10.10 23.43 -15.89
CA ASP A 62 11.31 22.91 -16.52
C ASP A 62 12.36 24.01 -16.71
N SER A 63 13.64 23.68 -16.56
CA SER A 63 14.73 24.63 -16.82
C SER A 63 14.81 25.09 -18.28
N ALA A 64 14.17 24.36 -19.21
CA ALA A 64 14.09 24.71 -20.63
C ALA A 64 13.23 25.96 -20.92
N GLU A 65 12.38 26.38 -19.98
CA GLU A 65 11.58 27.62 -20.10
C GLU A 65 12.36 28.88 -19.68
N ALA A 66 13.58 28.73 -19.15
CA ALA A 66 14.45 29.84 -18.79
C ALA A 66 15.13 30.46 -20.04
N PRO A 67 15.23 31.80 -20.14
CA PRO A 67 15.83 32.46 -21.29
C PRO A 67 17.35 32.23 -21.39
N LEU A 68 17.85 32.19 -22.64
CA LEU A 68 19.27 31.97 -22.96
C LEU A 68 20.22 32.89 -22.18
N MET A 69 21.30 32.33 -21.64
CA MET A 69 22.24 33.04 -20.77
C MET A 69 22.86 34.31 -21.41
N PRO A 70 22.98 35.42 -20.65
CA PRO A 70 23.85 36.52 -21.02
C PRO A 70 25.32 36.12 -20.85
N ARG A 71 26.16 36.41 -21.85
CA ARG A 71 27.58 35.99 -21.98
C ARG A 71 28.56 36.40 -20.86
N ASN A 72 28.10 37.05 -19.79
CA ASN A 72 28.97 37.46 -18.67
C ASN A 72 28.17 37.78 -17.38
N GLY A 73 27.13 37.01 -17.06
CA GLY A 73 26.27 37.27 -15.90
C GLY A 73 25.76 35.99 -15.23
N PHE A 74 25.11 36.14 -14.06
CA PHE A 74 24.32 35.09 -13.44
C PHE A 74 22.86 35.20 -13.90
N LEU A 75 22.19 34.04 -14.01
CA LEU A 75 20.77 33.91 -14.27
C LEU A 75 20.05 33.71 -12.94
N GLU A 76 18.98 34.45 -12.68
CA GLU A 76 18.11 34.27 -11.53
C GLU A 76 16.65 34.20 -11.99
N CYS A 77 16.03 33.04 -11.78
CA CYS A 77 14.72 32.68 -12.28
C CYS A 77 13.77 32.33 -11.14
N SER A 78 12.59 32.96 -11.14
CA SER A 78 11.55 32.78 -10.13
C SER A 78 10.27 32.25 -10.80
N PHE A 79 9.90 31.01 -10.49
CA PHE A 79 8.66 30.39 -10.96
C PHE A 79 7.65 30.41 -9.82
N ARG A 80 6.48 31.04 -9.99
CA ARG A 80 5.44 31.14 -8.95
C ARG A 80 4.19 30.41 -9.42
N VAL A 81 3.77 29.38 -8.68
CA VAL A 81 2.46 28.74 -8.90
C VAL A 81 1.47 29.31 -7.88
N THR A 82 0.30 29.74 -8.33
CA THR A 82 -0.77 30.29 -7.49
C THR A 82 -2.09 29.64 -7.82
N VAL A 83 -2.65 28.90 -6.85
CA VAL A 83 -3.89 28.14 -7.01
C VAL A 83 -5.03 28.75 -6.18
N TYR A 84 -6.23 28.21 -6.32
CA TYR A 84 -7.44 28.70 -5.67
C TYR A 84 -7.42 28.47 -4.14
N THR A 85 -8.08 29.36 -3.40
CA THR A 85 -8.11 29.32 -1.92
C THR A 85 -8.73 28.02 -1.41
N GLY A 86 -8.13 27.42 -0.38
CA GLY A 86 -8.51 26.08 0.12
C GLY A 86 -7.63 24.95 -0.40
N TYR A 87 -6.76 25.23 -1.38
CA TYR A 87 -5.89 24.27 -2.03
C TYR A 87 -4.45 24.77 -2.00
N GLY A 88 -3.52 23.82 -1.90
CA GLY A 88 -2.08 24.02 -2.00
C GLY A 88 -1.54 23.40 -3.27
N VAL A 89 -0.24 23.56 -3.48
CA VAL A 89 0.52 22.99 -4.59
C VAL A 89 1.46 21.93 -4.04
N GLU A 90 1.35 20.73 -4.58
CA GLU A 90 2.28 19.63 -4.36
C GLU A 90 3.25 19.60 -5.55
N LEU A 91 4.56 19.70 -5.26
CA LEU A 91 5.64 19.58 -6.23
C LEU A 91 6.31 18.22 -6.08
N GLN A 92 6.26 17.39 -7.12
CA GLN A 92 7.05 16.17 -7.24
C GLN A 92 8.32 16.44 -8.07
N VAL A 93 9.47 16.09 -7.50
CA VAL A 93 10.76 16.15 -8.16
C VAL A 93 10.87 14.98 -9.15
N LYS A 94 10.91 15.26 -10.46
CA LYS A 94 11.11 14.24 -11.50
C LYS A 94 12.58 14.07 -11.87
N SER A 95 13.30 15.16 -12.08
CA SER A 95 14.75 15.13 -12.25
C SER A 95 15.38 16.44 -11.79
N VAL A 96 16.55 16.35 -11.14
CA VAL A 96 17.38 17.49 -10.74
C VAL A 96 18.83 17.10 -10.94
N ASN A 97 19.51 17.80 -11.85
CA ASN A 97 20.93 17.64 -12.15
C ASN A 97 21.56 19.04 -12.17
N LEU A 98 22.16 19.43 -11.05
CA LEU A 98 22.75 20.75 -10.83
C LEU A 98 24.27 20.67 -10.88
N SER A 99 24.88 21.67 -11.50
CA SER A 99 26.34 21.85 -11.59
C SER A 99 26.89 22.71 -10.45
N GLU A 100 28.21 22.70 -10.26
CA GLU A 100 28.86 23.42 -9.16
C GLU A 100 28.56 24.93 -9.18
N GLY A 101 27.90 25.41 -8.13
CA GLY A 101 27.51 26.81 -7.96
C GLY A 101 26.04 27.12 -8.30
N GLU A 102 25.31 26.20 -8.91
CA GLU A 102 23.86 26.36 -9.12
C GLU A 102 23.07 26.18 -7.82
N VAL A 103 21.99 26.93 -7.67
CA VAL A 103 21.14 26.94 -6.48
C VAL A 103 19.68 26.78 -6.91
N LEU A 104 19.05 25.71 -6.44
CA LEU A 104 17.61 25.47 -6.56
C LEU A 104 17.01 25.47 -5.15
N ALA A 105 15.99 26.29 -4.93
CA ALA A 105 15.31 26.41 -3.65
C ALA A 105 13.79 26.55 -3.84
N ILE A 106 13.04 25.66 -3.20
CA ILE A 106 11.57 25.70 -3.21
C ILE A 106 11.12 26.43 -1.94
N ARG A 107 10.27 27.45 -2.11
CA ARG A 107 9.81 28.36 -1.06
C ARG A 107 8.28 28.47 -1.06
N GLY A 108 7.67 28.19 0.08
CA GLY A 108 6.26 28.48 0.34
C GLY A 108 6.07 29.90 0.86
N GLU A 109 4.84 30.38 0.86
CA GLU A 109 4.48 31.67 1.48
C GLU A 109 3.84 31.44 2.85
N ASP A 110 4.41 32.04 3.90
CA ASP A 110 3.85 32.06 5.26
C ASP A 110 3.85 33.49 5.81
N GLU A 111 2.67 33.97 6.22
CA GLU A 111 2.44 35.34 6.76
C GLU A 111 3.01 36.48 5.89
N GLY A 112 3.05 36.29 4.57
CA GLY A 112 3.61 37.26 3.60
C GLY A 112 5.14 37.21 3.46
N HIS A 113 5.81 36.26 4.12
CA HIS A 113 7.22 35.96 3.98
C HIS A 113 7.43 34.65 3.21
N LEU A 114 8.51 34.57 2.42
CA LEU A 114 8.87 33.35 1.70
C LEU A 114 9.75 32.45 2.58
N VAL A 115 9.25 31.28 2.94
CA VAL A 115 9.93 30.26 3.75
C VAL A 115 10.47 29.17 2.84
N THR A 116 11.78 28.88 2.91
CA THR A 116 12.39 27.78 2.16
C THR A 116 11.91 26.43 2.71
N LEU A 117 11.18 25.68 1.89
CA LEU A 117 10.68 24.34 2.18
C LEU A 117 11.71 23.27 1.85
N ALA A 118 12.48 23.47 0.77
CA ALA A 118 13.59 22.60 0.37
C ALA A 118 14.70 23.40 -0.31
N ASN A 119 15.93 22.94 -0.15
CA ASN A 119 17.14 23.44 -0.82
C ASN A 119 17.73 22.35 -1.72
N GLN A 120 18.73 22.69 -2.53
CA GLN A 120 19.40 21.76 -3.45
C GLN A 120 19.95 20.46 -2.84
N THR A 121 20.20 20.39 -1.53
CA THR A 121 20.64 19.15 -0.85
C THR A 121 19.49 18.24 -0.43
N LEU A 122 18.24 18.73 -0.49
CA LEU A 122 17.00 18.06 -0.13
C LEU A 122 16.05 18.02 -1.34
N LEU A 123 16.58 17.75 -2.53
CA LEU A 123 15.82 17.61 -3.78
C LEU A 123 16.31 16.37 -4.53
N VAL A 124 15.74 15.21 -4.17
CA VAL A 124 16.04 13.90 -4.77
C VAL A 124 14.88 13.50 -5.69
N GLU A 125 15.15 12.70 -6.73
CA GLU A 125 14.11 12.14 -7.60
C GLU A 125 13.04 11.37 -6.80
N GLY A 126 11.77 11.58 -7.14
CA GLY A 126 10.61 11.01 -6.45
C GLY A 126 10.16 11.76 -5.20
N GLN A 127 10.95 12.71 -4.68
CA GLN A 127 10.60 13.50 -3.50
C GLN A 127 9.40 14.43 -3.77
N VAL A 128 8.52 14.56 -2.76
CA VAL A 128 7.29 15.36 -2.83
C VAL A 128 7.32 16.47 -1.79
N ILE A 129 7.02 17.70 -2.21
CA ILE A 129 7.05 18.91 -1.37
C ILE A 129 5.71 19.63 -1.48
N ARG A 130 5.03 19.83 -0.34
CA ARG A 130 3.71 20.48 -0.27
C ARG A 130 3.84 21.92 0.22
N SER A 131 3.11 22.84 -0.40
CA SER A 131 3.02 24.21 0.06
C SER A 131 2.15 24.34 1.33
N PRO A 132 2.49 25.25 2.27
CA PRO A 132 1.66 25.50 3.46
C PRO A 132 0.41 26.35 3.16
N THR A 133 0.37 26.99 1.99
CA THR A 133 -0.66 27.92 1.52
C THR A 133 -0.92 27.70 0.02
N ASN A 134 -1.79 28.48 -0.61
CA ASN A 134 -2.12 28.37 -2.04
C ASN A 134 -1.05 28.91 -3.00
N ILE A 135 0.15 29.24 -2.49
CA ILE A 135 1.26 29.81 -3.26
C ILE A 135 2.53 29.00 -2.97
N ILE A 136 3.22 28.61 -4.05
CA ILE A 136 4.59 28.10 -3.98
C ILE A 136 5.46 28.81 -5.01
N SER A 137 6.74 28.96 -4.70
CA SER A 137 7.72 29.60 -5.55
C SER A 137 8.99 28.76 -5.63
N VAL A 138 9.50 28.57 -6.84
CA VAL A 138 10.77 27.88 -7.12
C VAL A 138 11.77 28.94 -7.56
N LEU A 139 12.85 29.10 -6.80
CA LEU A 139 13.97 29.96 -7.16
C LEU A 139 15.09 29.09 -7.73
N PHE A 140 15.46 29.36 -8.98
CA PHE A 140 16.64 28.78 -9.63
C PHE A 140 17.66 29.88 -9.91
N ARG A 141 18.93 29.63 -9.59
CA ARG A 141 20.03 30.55 -9.86
C ARG A 141 21.21 29.78 -10.45
N ALA A 142 21.72 30.27 -11.58
CA ALA A 142 22.84 29.69 -12.30
C ALA A 142 23.93 30.72 -12.65
N PHE A 143 25.16 30.25 -12.81
CA PHE A 143 26.33 31.04 -13.18
C PHE A 143 26.85 30.58 -14.55
N SER A 144 27.76 31.35 -15.17
CA SER A 144 28.05 31.34 -16.62
C SER A 144 28.46 30.00 -17.25
N ASP A 145 28.91 29.03 -16.46
CA ASP A 145 29.38 27.72 -16.94
C ASP A 145 28.44 26.55 -16.57
N GLY A 146 27.30 26.82 -15.91
CA GLY A 146 26.33 25.82 -15.48
C GLY A 146 25.27 25.48 -16.54
N LEU A 147 25.05 24.19 -16.78
CA LEU A 147 23.96 23.69 -17.63
C LEU A 147 22.99 22.82 -16.82
N GLY A 148 22.61 23.30 -15.63
CA GLY A 148 21.71 22.58 -14.74
C GLY A 148 20.36 22.30 -15.39
N THR A 149 19.92 21.05 -15.30
CA THR A 149 18.58 20.63 -15.72
C THR A 149 17.74 20.27 -14.50
N PHE A 150 16.52 20.77 -14.47
CA PHE A 150 15.52 20.33 -13.51
C PHE A 150 14.15 20.25 -14.19
N GLN A 151 13.35 19.30 -13.73
CA GLN A 151 11.94 19.12 -14.08
C GLN A 151 11.17 18.82 -12.80
N LEU A 152 10.20 19.68 -12.50
CA LEU A 152 9.30 19.56 -11.36
C LEU A 152 7.87 19.44 -11.89
N HIS A 153 7.16 18.39 -11.49
CA HIS A 153 5.73 18.24 -11.77
C HIS A 153 4.95 18.85 -10.60
N TYR A 154 3.96 19.71 -10.88
CA TYR A 154 3.11 20.29 -9.85
C TYR A 154 1.66 19.89 -10.04
N GLN A 155 0.96 19.65 -8.93
CA GLN A 155 -0.48 19.37 -8.90
C GLN A 155 -1.15 20.05 -7.69
N VAL A 156 -2.42 20.37 -7.82
CA VAL A 156 -3.25 20.87 -6.70
C VAL A 156 -3.55 19.76 -5.70
N PHE A 157 -3.46 20.09 -4.41
CA PHE A 157 -3.97 19.24 -3.32
C PHE A 157 -4.84 20.09 -2.38
N MET A 158 -5.80 19.47 -1.69
CA MET A 158 -6.65 20.18 -0.74
C MET A 158 -5.90 20.46 0.57
N LEU A 159 -5.95 21.70 1.07
CA LEU A 159 -5.29 22.05 2.33
C LEU A 159 -6.04 21.43 3.51
N SER A 160 -5.27 20.82 4.42
CA SER A 160 -5.77 20.17 5.64
C SER A 160 -4.88 20.55 6.84
N CYS A 161 -5.46 20.51 8.04
CA CYS A 161 -4.69 20.64 9.27
C CYS A 161 -3.68 19.49 9.38
N SER A 162 -2.57 19.72 10.10
CA SER A 162 -1.64 18.65 10.46
C SER A 162 -2.36 17.56 11.25
N PHE A 163 -1.94 16.30 11.08
CA PHE A 163 -2.45 15.22 11.93
C PHE A 163 -2.05 15.54 13.38
N PRO A 164 -3.02 15.64 14.33
CA PRO A 164 -2.73 16.04 15.70
C PRO A 164 -1.89 14.97 16.38
N GLN A 165 -0.94 15.39 17.21
CA GLN A 165 -0.10 14.43 17.95
C GLN A 165 -0.95 13.63 18.95
N ARG A 166 -0.71 12.32 19.03
CA ARG A 166 -1.34 11.47 20.04
C ARG A 166 -0.80 11.88 21.43
N PRO A 167 -1.65 12.23 22.41
CA PRO A 167 -1.18 12.56 23.75
C PRO A 167 -0.52 11.34 24.41
N SER A 168 0.51 11.58 25.22
CA SER A 168 1.11 10.52 26.05
C SER A 168 0.05 9.94 26.98
N PHE A 169 -0.16 8.62 26.91
CA PHE A 169 -1.19 7.89 27.66
C PHE A 169 -2.64 8.28 27.31
N GLY A 170 -2.88 8.65 26.05
CA GLY A 170 -4.23 8.80 25.50
C GLY A 170 -4.31 8.48 24.01
N GLU A 171 -5.50 8.64 23.46
CA GLU A 171 -5.84 8.39 22.07
C GLU A 171 -6.51 9.61 21.43
N VAL A 172 -6.41 9.71 20.11
CA VAL A 172 -7.05 10.77 19.32
C VAL A 172 -7.88 10.16 18.19
N ALA A 173 -9.18 10.48 18.19
CA ALA A 173 -10.13 10.09 17.16
C ALA A 173 -10.34 11.26 16.20
N VAL A 174 -9.73 11.18 15.02
CA VAL A 174 -9.81 12.25 14.00
C VAL A 174 -10.95 11.95 13.04
N MET A 175 -12.01 12.76 13.08
CA MET A 175 -13.17 12.65 12.18
C MET A 175 -12.98 13.43 10.87
N GLY A 176 -12.03 14.37 10.83
CA GLY A 176 -11.62 15.03 9.59
C GLY A 176 -10.54 16.08 9.81
N LEU A 177 -9.63 16.22 8.83
CA LEU A 177 -8.54 17.21 8.85
C LEU A 177 -8.80 18.42 7.93
N HIS A 178 -9.87 18.39 7.13
CA HIS A 178 -10.27 19.52 6.29
C HIS A 178 -10.93 20.62 7.14
N SER A 179 -11.14 21.82 6.58
CA SER A 179 -11.78 22.93 7.28
C SER A 179 -13.15 22.56 7.85
N GLY A 180 -13.37 22.76 9.15
CA GLY A 180 -14.57 22.33 9.87
C GLY A 180 -14.51 20.89 10.40
N GLY A 181 -13.45 20.13 10.10
CA GLY A 181 -13.19 18.81 10.65
C GLY A 181 -12.88 18.83 12.16
N LEU A 182 -13.15 17.71 12.82
CA LEU A 182 -13.05 17.54 14.27
C LEU A 182 -12.00 16.48 14.62
N ALA A 183 -11.22 16.72 15.67
CA ALA A 183 -10.45 15.70 16.37
C ALA A 183 -10.90 15.64 17.84
N HIS A 184 -11.19 14.45 18.37
CA HIS A 184 -11.58 14.23 19.76
C HIS A 184 -10.47 13.48 20.51
N PHE A 185 -10.20 13.87 21.75
CA PHE A 185 -9.10 13.34 22.56
C PHE A 185 -9.65 12.62 23.79
N HIS A 186 -9.15 11.41 24.03
CA HIS A 186 -9.52 10.57 25.18
C HIS A 186 -8.26 10.15 25.92
N CYS A 187 -8.26 10.21 27.25
CA CYS A 187 -7.16 9.68 28.06
C CYS A 187 -7.40 8.22 28.45
N HIS A 188 -6.32 7.45 28.65
CA HIS A 188 -6.43 6.10 29.20
C HIS A 188 -6.95 6.13 30.64
N LEU A 189 -7.58 5.03 31.10
CA LEU A 189 -8.11 4.90 32.46
C LEU A 189 -7.05 5.27 33.52
N GLY A 190 -7.40 6.21 34.40
CA GLY A 190 -6.54 6.75 35.47
C GLY A 190 -5.92 8.12 35.17
N TYR A 191 -5.92 8.56 33.91
CA TYR A 191 -5.48 9.90 33.50
C TYR A 191 -6.68 10.85 33.29
N GLU A 192 -6.47 12.13 33.58
CA GLU A 192 -7.41 13.23 33.35
C GLU A 192 -6.90 14.13 32.21
N LEU A 193 -7.81 14.75 31.44
CA LEU A 193 -7.46 15.54 30.26
C LEU A 193 -7.25 17.02 30.62
N GLU A 194 -6.00 17.48 30.58
CA GLU A 194 -5.64 18.90 30.67
C GLU A 194 -5.73 19.57 29.29
N GLY A 195 -6.91 20.11 28.99
CA GLY A 195 -7.14 20.92 27.79
C GLY A 195 -8.54 20.72 27.18
N PRO A 196 -8.74 21.15 25.91
CA PRO A 196 -10.00 20.94 25.21
C PRO A 196 -10.16 19.47 24.76
N GLN A 197 -11.28 18.84 25.11
CA GLN A 197 -11.64 17.47 24.68
C GLN A 197 -11.76 17.31 23.15
N SER A 198 -11.95 18.40 22.42
CA SER A 198 -12.11 18.38 20.96
C SER A 198 -11.52 19.62 20.31
N LEU A 199 -10.76 19.42 19.24
CA LEU A 199 -10.21 20.48 18.38
C LEU A 199 -10.97 20.55 17.06
N VAL A 200 -11.14 21.76 16.53
CA VAL A 200 -11.74 22.01 15.22
C VAL A 200 -10.68 22.57 14.28
N CYS A 201 -10.60 22.06 13.05
CA CYS A 201 -9.72 22.59 12.03
C CYS A 201 -10.29 23.90 11.45
N LEU A 202 -9.60 25.01 11.67
CA LEU A 202 -10.01 26.36 11.26
C LEU A 202 -9.22 26.84 10.04
N ASN A 203 -9.87 27.71 9.25
CA ASN A 203 -9.34 28.39 8.05
C ASN A 203 -8.99 27.45 6.88
N ALA A 204 -9.61 27.66 5.71
CA ALA A 204 -9.31 26.88 4.51
C ALA A 204 -7.94 27.26 3.87
N SER A 205 -7.48 28.50 3.99
CA SER A 205 -6.30 28.99 3.27
C SER A 205 -4.97 28.82 4.03
N LYS A 206 -5.03 28.70 5.37
CA LYS A 206 -3.91 28.34 6.26
C LYS A 206 -4.50 27.50 7.40
N PRO A 207 -4.69 26.18 7.20
CA PRO A 207 -5.40 25.33 8.14
C PRO A 207 -4.62 25.16 9.44
N HIS A 208 -5.29 25.36 10.57
CA HIS A 208 -4.72 25.21 11.91
C HIS A 208 -5.79 24.77 12.91
N TRP A 209 -5.37 24.11 13.99
CA TRP A 209 -6.27 23.69 15.05
C TRP A 209 -6.73 24.88 15.91
N SER A 210 -7.96 24.80 16.43
CA SER A 210 -8.60 25.85 17.24
C SER A 210 -7.91 26.17 18.57
N ALA A 211 -7.06 25.26 19.05
CA ALA A 211 -6.30 25.33 20.29
C ALA A 211 -5.12 24.34 20.21
N PRO A 212 -4.08 24.46 21.06
CA PRO A 212 -3.04 23.43 21.17
C PRO A 212 -3.60 22.08 21.64
N GLU A 213 -2.87 21.01 21.35
CA GLU A 213 -3.21 19.65 21.75
C GLU A 213 -3.28 19.50 23.28
N PRO A 214 -4.31 18.80 23.81
CA PRO A 214 -4.44 18.56 25.24
C PRO A 214 -3.45 17.50 25.75
N ILE A 215 -3.15 17.53 27.04
CA ILE A 215 -2.22 16.60 27.70
C ILE A 215 -3.00 15.70 28.66
N CYS A 216 -2.68 14.40 28.69
CA CYS A 216 -3.23 13.48 29.70
C CYS A 216 -2.30 13.46 30.93
N SER A 217 -2.83 13.85 32.09
CA SER A 217 -2.08 13.94 33.35
C SER A 217 -2.66 13.01 34.42
N ALA A 218 -1.84 12.48 35.31
CA ALA A 218 -2.26 11.60 36.40
C ALA A 218 -2.37 12.41 37.71
N PRO A 219 -3.57 12.52 38.31
CA PRO A 219 -3.79 13.39 39.47
C PRO A 219 -3.16 12.86 40.77
N CYS A 220 -2.57 13.76 41.56
CA CYS A 220 -2.04 13.47 42.89
C CYS A 220 -3.17 13.35 43.92
N GLY A 221 -3.71 12.14 44.05
CA GLY A 221 -4.79 11.81 44.98
C GLY A 221 -6.19 12.01 44.42
N GLY A 222 -7.20 11.55 45.17
CA GLY A 222 -8.60 11.60 44.77
C GLY A 222 -9.50 10.74 45.64
N THR A 223 -10.81 10.77 45.37
CA THR A 223 -11.79 9.88 46.03
C THR A 223 -12.75 9.35 44.99
N VAL A 224 -12.88 8.02 44.91
CA VAL A 224 -13.75 7.33 43.95
C VAL A 224 -14.80 6.53 44.72
N HIS A 225 -16.07 6.76 44.39
CA HIS A 225 -17.23 6.11 45.02
C HIS A 225 -17.96 5.22 44.01
N ASN A 226 -18.48 4.09 44.48
CA ASN A 226 -19.08 3.03 43.66
C ASN A 226 -18.18 2.59 42.50
N ALA A 227 -16.87 2.49 42.78
CA ALA A 227 -15.87 2.12 41.81
C ALA A 227 -15.98 0.64 41.45
N THR A 228 -16.11 0.31 40.16
CA THR A 228 -16.14 -1.07 39.65
C THR A 228 -14.81 -1.49 39.03
N ILE A 229 -14.15 -0.59 38.30
CA ILE A 229 -12.82 -0.79 37.72
C ILE A 229 -12.12 0.56 37.59
N GLY A 230 -10.79 0.58 37.68
CA GLY A 230 -9.98 1.77 37.40
C GLY A 230 -8.50 1.55 37.63
N ARG A 231 -7.73 2.64 37.59
CA ARG A 231 -6.28 2.65 37.84
C ARG A 231 -5.90 3.79 38.78
N ILE A 232 -4.91 3.51 39.64
CA ILE A 232 -4.18 4.48 40.44
C ILE A 232 -2.75 4.53 39.89
N LEU A 233 -2.32 5.73 39.49
CA LEU A 233 -1.10 5.93 38.73
C LEU A 233 -0.12 6.83 39.48
N ALA A 234 1.16 6.73 39.14
CA ALA A 234 2.16 7.69 39.58
C ALA A 234 1.77 9.11 39.12
N PRO A 235 1.74 10.10 40.02
CA PRO A 235 1.27 11.44 39.72
C PRO A 235 2.22 12.14 38.73
N THR A 236 1.69 12.65 37.63
CA THR A 236 2.46 13.52 36.72
C THR A 236 2.68 14.86 37.41
N SER A 237 3.94 15.27 37.55
CA SER A 237 4.38 16.30 38.48
C SER A 237 3.71 17.67 38.31
N PRO A 238 3.25 18.29 39.42
CA PRO A 238 3.33 19.73 39.60
C PRO A 238 4.37 20.09 40.66
N ARG A 239 5.10 21.18 40.43
CA ARG A 239 6.08 21.78 41.36
C ARG A 239 5.52 21.93 42.79
N SER A 240 5.90 21.02 43.68
CA SER A 240 5.86 21.28 45.13
C SER A 240 6.92 22.32 45.50
N PRO A 241 6.56 23.49 46.05
CA PRO A 241 7.54 24.48 46.50
C PRO A 241 8.30 24.04 47.76
N SER A 242 7.88 22.94 48.42
CA SER A 242 8.51 22.40 49.63
C SER A 242 9.40 21.17 49.38
N GLY A 243 9.57 20.73 48.13
CA GLY A 243 10.44 19.60 47.78
C GLY A 243 9.95 18.22 48.24
N SER A 244 8.72 18.11 48.74
CA SER A 244 8.08 16.85 49.12
C SER A 244 6.68 16.74 48.49
N LEU A 245 6.29 15.52 48.14
CA LEU A 245 5.02 15.19 47.50
C LEU A 245 4.30 14.13 48.33
N ALA A 246 3.01 14.33 48.60
CA ALA A 246 2.17 13.38 49.32
C ALA A 246 0.80 13.30 48.66
N CYS A 247 0.45 12.13 48.12
CA CYS A 247 -0.78 11.88 47.38
C CYS A 247 -1.59 10.79 48.11
N VAL A 248 -2.92 10.92 48.10
CA VAL A 248 -3.84 10.03 48.83
C VAL A 248 -5.01 9.70 47.92
N TRP A 249 -5.21 8.42 47.62
CA TRP A 249 -6.38 7.93 46.90
C TRP A 249 -7.26 7.10 47.84
N MET A 250 -8.56 7.35 47.81
CA MET A 250 -9.56 6.57 48.54
C MET A 250 -10.53 5.98 47.52
N VAL A 251 -10.69 4.66 47.51
CA VAL A 251 -11.55 3.96 46.55
C VAL A 251 -12.56 3.14 47.34
N SER A 252 -13.83 3.28 46.97
CA SER A 252 -14.95 2.57 47.60
C SER A 252 -15.83 1.91 46.54
N ALA A 253 -16.01 0.61 46.68
CA ALA A 253 -16.85 -0.24 45.86
C ALA A 253 -18.32 -0.23 46.34
N PRO A 254 -19.27 -0.65 45.49
CA PRO A 254 -20.65 -0.95 45.88
C PRO A 254 -20.75 -1.85 47.12
N GLU A 255 -21.85 -1.71 47.88
CA GLU A 255 -22.08 -2.52 49.08
C GLU A 255 -22.11 -4.03 48.75
N GLY A 256 -21.41 -4.84 49.54
CA GLY A 256 -21.31 -6.29 49.34
C GLY A 256 -20.13 -6.76 48.46
N GLN A 257 -19.43 -5.83 47.80
CA GLN A 257 -18.24 -6.12 46.99
C GLN A 257 -16.94 -5.91 47.79
N LYS A 258 -15.89 -6.65 47.43
CA LYS A 258 -14.49 -6.41 47.82
C LYS A 258 -13.76 -5.73 46.65
N LEU A 259 -12.62 -5.11 46.93
CA LEU A 259 -11.71 -4.55 45.93
C LEU A 259 -10.44 -5.40 45.86
N HIS A 260 -10.06 -5.79 44.65
CA HIS A 260 -8.76 -6.38 44.33
C HIS A 260 -7.88 -5.31 43.69
N LEU A 261 -6.62 -5.18 44.13
CA LEU A 261 -5.61 -4.29 43.56
C LEU A 261 -4.51 -5.12 42.93
N HIS A 262 -4.39 -5.07 41.61
CA HIS A 262 -3.30 -5.68 40.86
C HIS A 262 -2.22 -4.64 40.51
N PHE A 263 -0.96 -4.96 40.75
CA PHE A 263 0.16 -4.04 40.57
C PHE A 263 0.85 -4.25 39.21
N GLU A 264 0.28 -3.69 38.15
CA GLU A 264 0.83 -3.77 36.78
C GLU A 264 2.27 -3.21 36.68
N ARG A 265 2.65 -2.23 37.53
CA ARG A 265 4.04 -1.75 37.65
C ARG A 265 4.31 -1.13 39.01
N LEU A 266 5.50 -1.37 39.59
CA LEU A 266 5.94 -0.69 40.82
C LEU A 266 7.47 -0.55 40.87
N ALA A 267 7.97 0.64 40.49
CA ALA A 267 9.34 1.07 40.67
C ALA A 267 9.36 2.34 41.53
N LEU A 268 9.92 2.23 42.74
CA LEU A 268 10.00 3.29 43.74
C LEU A 268 11.47 3.54 44.11
N GLY A 269 11.86 4.80 44.20
CA GLY A 269 13.17 5.21 44.72
C GLY A 269 13.30 5.01 46.24
N GLU A 270 14.53 5.01 46.76
CA GLU A 270 14.82 4.75 48.18
C GLU A 270 14.10 5.68 49.19
N LYS A 271 13.72 6.88 48.75
CA LYS A 271 12.98 7.89 49.53
C LYS A 271 11.51 8.03 49.15
N GLN A 272 10.99 7.03 48.44
CA GLN A 272 9.59 6.95 48.03
C GLN A 272 8.92 5.81 48.77
N ARG A 273 7.68 6.02 49.19
CA ARG A 273 6.92 5.04 49.96
C ARG A 273 5.47 5.02 49.51
N LEU A 274 4.97 3.81 49.26
CA LEU A 274 3.59 3.49 48.96
C LEU A 274 3.03 2.60 50.07
N VAL A 275 1.84 2.91 50.58
CA VAL A 275 1.15 2.12 51.60
C VAL A 275 -0.31 1.94 51.21
N VAL A 276 -0.79 0.70 51.25
CA VAL A 276 -2.20 0.32 51.00
C VAL A 276 -2.84 -0.12 52.31
N TYR A 277 -3.96 0.50 52.65
CA TYR A 277 -4.78 0.18 53.82
C TYR A 277 -6.10 -0.45 53.36
N GLY A 278 -6.55 -1.49 54.07
CA GLY A 278 -7.78 -2.26 53.77
C GLY A 278 -9.10 -1.59 54.17
N GLY A 279 -9.10 -0.26 54.25
CA GLY A 279 -10.26 0.56 54.60
C GLY A 279 -9.98 2.04 54.37
N GLU A 280 -10.98 2.87 54.58
CA GLU A 280 -10.96 4.31 54.26
C GLU A 280 -10.02 5.16 55.16
N SER A 281 -9.51 4.58 56.26
CA SER A 281 -8.70 5.29 57.26
C SER A 281 -7.27 4.76 57.34
N ASN A 282 -6.33 5.66 57.66
CA ASN A 282 -4.93 5.30 57.96
C ASN A 282 -4.75 4.47 59.27
N ARG A 283 -5.84 4.16 59.97
CA ARG A 283 -5.90 3.24 61.12
C ARG A 283 -6.34 1.83 60.75
N SER A 284 -6.80 1.60 59.52
CA SER A 284 -7.18 0.27 59.02
C SER A 284 -5.95 -0.62 58.87
N ALA A 285 -6.16 -1.93 58.70
CA ALA A 285 -5.08 -2.88 58.49
C ALA A 285 -4.22 -2.47 57.28
N VAL A 286 -2.90 -2.49 57.44
CA VAL A 286 -1.95 -2.27 56.34
C VAL A 286 -1.84 -3.56 55.56
N LEU A 287 -2.36 -3.55 54.33
CA LEU A 287 -2.33 -4.71 53.44
C LEU A 287 -1.01 -4.80 52.68
N TYR A 288 -0.48 -3.64 52.26
CA TYR A 288 0.83 -3.54 51.61
C TYR A 288 1.58 -2.29 52.06
N ALA A 289 2.90 -2.39 52.17
CA ALA A 289 3.78 -1.24 52.39
C ALA A 289 5.13 -1.50 51.72
N SER A 290 5.49 -0.64 50.77
CA SER A 290 6.76 -0.75 50.04
C SER A 290 7.96 -0.67 51.00
N ARG A 291 8.89 -1.63 50.90
CA ARG A 291 10.17 -1.60 51.60
C ARG A 291 11.32 -1.67 50.58
N PRO A 292 12.50 -1.10 50.87
CA PRO A 292 13.67 -1.27 50.01
C PRO A 292 13.94 -2.77 49.79
N GLY A 293 13.91 -3.21 48.53
CA GLY A 293 14.13 -4.61 48.15
C GLY A 293 12.97 -5.57 48.40
N SER A 294 11.74 -5.12 48.71
CA SER A 294 10.57 -6.01 48.72
C SER A 294 9.97 -6.13 47.32
N ASN A 295 9.92 -7.34 46.77
CA ASN A 295 9.13 -7.62 45.58
C ASN A 295 7.65 -7.30 45.81
N VAL A 296 6.97 -6.95 44.72
CA VAL A 296 5.53 -6.72 44.67
C VAL A 296 4.80 -8.06 44.90
N PRO A 297 3.68 -8.12 45.66
CA PRO A 297 2.83 -9.30 45.65
C PRO A 297 2.25 -9.51 44.25
N PHE A 298 2.54 -10.65 43.65
CA PHE A 298 2.14 -10.97 42.27
C PHE A 298 0.62 -11.14 42.15
N GLU A 299 0.03 -11.87 43.11
CA GLU A 299 -1.43 -12.04 43.35
C GLU A 299 -2.17 -10.73 43.70
N GLY A 300 -1.49 -9.58 43.68
CA GLY A 300 -2.06 -8.31 44.10
C GLY A 300 -2.38 -8.23 45.60
N VAL A 301 -3.43 -7.48 45.93
CA VAL A 301 -3.90 -7.22 47.30
C VAL A 301 -5.42 -7.15 47.33
N ILE A 302 -6.07 -7.85 48.27
CA ILE A 302 -7.53 -7.85 48.43
C ILE A 302 -7.95 -7.06 49.67
N SER A 303 -8.97 -6.22 49.56
CA SER A 303 -9.52 -5.43 50.69
C SER A 303 -10.36 -6.27 51.67
N GLU A 304 -10.31 -5.91 52.96
CA GLU A 304 -11.11 -6.57 54.01
C GLU A 304 -12.61 -6.22 53.92
N GLY A 305 -12.92 -4.99 53.47
CA GLY A 305 -14.28 -4.48 53.22
C GLY A 305 -14.44 -3.90 51.82
N ASN A 306 -15.46 -3.07 51.61
CA ASN A 306 -15.75 -2.42 50.32
C ASN A 306 -14.96 -1.13 50.07
N ALA A 307 -13.92 -0.83 50.86
CA ALA A 307 -13.12 0.38 50.70
C ALA A 307 -11.63 0.11 50.94
N LEU A 308 -10.79 0.89 50.27
CA LEU A 308 -9.33 0.90 50.41
C LEU A 308 -8.81 2.33 50.40
N ARG A 309 -7.59 2.50 50.91
CA ARG A 309 -6.85 3.77 50.87
C ARG A 309 -5.41 3.51 50.45
N VAL A 310 -4.92 4.29 49.49
CA VAL A 310 -3.54 4.24 49.01
C VAL A 310 -2.87 5.58 49.32
N ASP A 311 -1.80 5.54 50.12
CA ASP A 311 -0.99 6.71 50.48
C ASP A 311 0.39 6.59 49.79
N PHE A 312 0.75 7.59 48.99
CA PHE A 312 2.08 7.73 48.38
C PHE A 312 2.79 8.97 48.92
N THR A 313 4.06 8.82 49.30
CA THR A 313 4.91 9.92 49.77
C THR A 313 6.28 9.85 49.12
N SER A 314 6.79 11.00 48.63
CA SER A 314 8.14 11.17 48.11
C SER A 314 8.83 12.37 48.76
N GLU A 315 10.02 12.14 49.32
CA GLU A 315 10.90 13.21 49.83
C GLU A 315 11.91 13.71 48.78
N ASP A 316 11.89 13.14 47.57
CA ASP A 316 12.75 13.53 46.46
C ASP A 316 11.97 13.46 45.13
N PRO A 317 11.42 14.59 44.65
CA PRO A 317 10.67 14.65 43.41
C PRO A 317 11.56 14.70 42.16
N SER A 318 12.90 14.62 42.29
CA SER A 318 13.82 14.59 41.14
C SER A 318 13.94 13.21 40.48
N ARG A 319 13.57 12.15 41.19
CA ARG A 319 13.38 10.81 40.62
C ARG A 319 11.91 10.55 40.42
N GLU A 320 11.50 10.29 39.18
CA GLU A 320 10.14 9.89 38.87
C GLU A 320 9.83 8.53 39.54
N ALA A 321 8.71 8.46 40.24
CA ALA A 321 8.15 7.19 40.68
C ALA A 321 7.37 6.60 39.51
N THR A 322 7.46 5.30 39.29
CA THR A 322 6.68 4.63 38.24
C THR A 322 5.85 3.54 38.87
N PHE A 323 4.57 3.82 39.11
CA PHE A 323 3.62 2.82 39.56
C PHE A 323 2.30 2.91 38.80
N ASN A 324 1.73 1.74 38.55
CA ASN A 324 0.44 1.56 37.91
C ASN A 324 -0.26 0.42 38.65
N ILE A 325 -1.38 0.75 39.29
CA ILE A 325 -2.14 -0.15 40.15
C ILE A 325 -3.55 -0.19 39.60
N ARG A 326 -3.91 -1.28 38.95
CA ARG A 326 -5.30 -1.55 38.54
C ARG A 326 -6.09 -1.96 39.77
N PHE A 327 -7.32 -1.49 39.88
CA PHE A 327 -8.27 -1.98 40.87
C PHE A 327 -9.56 -2.42 40.20
N GLU A 328 -10.20 -3.41 40.79
CA GLU A 328 -11.47 -3.98 40.36
C GLU A 328 -12.33 -4.35 41.57
N ALA A 329 -13.65 -4.25 41.43
CA ALA A 329 -14.60 -4.65 42.45
C ALA A 329 -15.29 -5.96 42.05
N PHE A 330 -15.30 -6.92 42.98
CA PHE A 330 -15.86 -8.25 42.79
C PHE A 330 -16.78 -8.61 43.96
N GLU A 331 -17.79 -9.46 43.72
CA GLU A 331 -18.78 -9.79 44.75
C GLU A 331 -18.23 -10.84 45.73
N LYS A 332 -18.71 -10.77 46.97
CA LYS A 332 -18.34 -11.74 48.00
C LYS A 332 -19.01 -13.10 47.72
N GLY A 333 -18.26 -14.02 47.10
CA GLY A 333 -18.72 -15.39 46.84
C GLY A 333 -18.05 -16.10 45.66
N HIS A 334 -17.24 -15.38 44.88
CA HIS A 334 -16.41 -15.89 43.80
C HIS A 334 -14.95 -15.44 43.96
N CYS A 335 -14.05 -16.01 43.16
CA CYS A 335 -12.67 -15.52 43.03
C CYS A 335 -12.63 -14.26 42.16
N TYR A 336 -11.58 -13.44 42.32
CA TYR A 336 -11.38 -12.24 41.49
C TYR A 336 -10.97 -12.63 40.06
N GLU A 337 -11.10 -11.71 39.09
CA GLU A 337 -10.72 -11.95 37.70
C GLU A 337 -9.19 -11.98 37.56
N PRO A 338 -8.58 -13.10 37.11
CA PRO A 338 -7.13 -13.18 36.98
C PRO A 338 -6.57 -12.14 36.02
N HIS A 339 -5.37 -11.63 36.30
CA HIS A 339 -4.66 -10.74 35.37
C HIS A 339 -3.41 -11.39 34.81
N LEU A 340 -3.33 -11.44 33.47
CA LEU A 340 -2.13 -11.84 32.74
C LEU A 340 -1.61 -10.67 31.91
N GLN A 341 -0.33 -10.35 32.08
CA GLN A 341 0.38 -9.39 31.23
C GLN A 341 0.96 -10.12 30.01
N ASN A 342 0.83 -9.53 28.82
CA ASN A 342 1.32 -10.07 27.55
C ASN A 342 0.79 -11.49 27.24
N GLY A 343 -0.53 -11.67 27.43
CA GLY A 343 -1.24 -12.90 27.14
C GLY A 343 -2.74 -12.77 27.37
N ASN A 344 -3.44 -13.87 27.17
CA ASN A 344 -4.87 -14.02 27.35
C ASN A 344 -5.18 -15.26 28.19
N PHE A 345 -6.43 -15.42 28.64
CA PHE A 345 -6.86 -16.60 29.38
C PHE A 345 -8.28 -17.01 28.98
N THR A 346 -8.60 -18.28 29.22
CA THR A 346 -9.95 -18.81 29.04
C THR A 346 -10.45 -19.37 30.38
N THR A 347 -11.74 -19.20 30.67
CA THR A 347 -12.36 -19.65 31.93
C THR A 347 -13.49 -20.64 31.66
N SER A 348 -13.64 -21.65 32.52
CA SER A 348 -14.78 -22.57 32.50
C SER A 348 -16.08 -21.91 32.98
N ASP A 349 -15.99 -20.84 33.77
CA ASP A 349 -17.13 -20.09 34.30
C ASP A 349 -16.79 -18.59 34.39
N ALA A 350 -17.53 -17.78 33.63
CA ALA A 350 -17.36 -16.33 33.58
C ALA A 350 -17.74 -15.59 34.88
N ALA A 351 -18.37 -16.27 35.84
CA ALA A 351 -18.65 -15.73 37.17
C ALA A 351 -17.64 -16.18 38.24
N TYR A 352 -16.57 -16.90 37.85
CA TYR A 352 -15.46 -17.31 38.72
C TYR A 352 -15.88 -17.98 40.04
N ASN A 353 -16.97 -18.74 40.01
CA ASN A 353 -17.50 -19.47 41.18
C ASN A 353 -16.50 -20.53 41.68
N PRO A 354 -16.60 -20.99 42.95
CA PRO A 354 -15.78 -22.09 43.43
C PRO A 354 -15.92 -23.36 42.56
N GLY A 355 -14.79 -23.87 42.07
CA GLY A 355 -14.68 -24.92 41.04
C GLY A 355 -14.47 -24.40 39.61
N ALA A 356 -14.41 -23.08 39.40
CA ALA A 356 -14.01 -22.50 38.11
C ALA A 356 -12.52 -22.72 37.84
N ILE A 357 -12.19 -23.06 36.60
CA ILE A 357 -10.83 -23.31 36.12
C ILE A 357 -10.48 -22.25 35.08
N VAL A 358 -9.27 -21.68 35.17
CA VAL A 358 -8.74 -20.69 34.23
C VAL A 358 -7.45 -21.21 33.62
N GLU A 359 -7.37 -21.23 32.29
CA GLU A 359 -6.22 -21.67 31.49
C GLU A 359 -5.59 -20.47 30.76
N PHE A 360 -4.27 -20.30 30.90
CA PHE A 360 -3.51 -19.14 30.44
C PHE A 360 -2.74 -19.41 29.15
N THR A 361 -2.70 -18.43 28.26
CA THR A 361 -1.96 -18.45 26.99
C THR A 361 -1.18 -17.15 26.80
N CYS A 362 0.09 -17.23 26.41
CA CYS A 362 0.90 -16.04 26.15
C CYS A 362 0.67 -15.46 24.75
N ASP A 363 0.90 -14.16 24.59
CA ASP A 363 0.87 -13.50 23.28
C ASP A 363 2.00 -14.00 22.37
N PRO A 364 1.88 -13.88 21.02
CA PRO A 364 2.90 -14.33 20.09
C PRO A 364 4.27 -13.66 20.34
N GLY A 365 5.27 -14.48 20.67
CA GLY A 365 6.63 -14.02 21.02
C GLY A 365 6.92 -13.99 22.52
N HIS A 366 5.91 -14.22 23.37
CA HIS A 366 6.05 -14.41 24.80
C HIS A 366 5.89 -15.89 25.17
N THR A 367 6.61 -16.32 26.21
CA THR A 367 6.55 -17.70 26.73
C THR A 367 6.30 -17.70 28.24
N LEU A 368 5.73 -18.80 28.73
CA LEU A 368 5.34 -18.97 30.12
C LEU A 368 6.56 -19.46 30.92
N GLU A 369 7.16 -18.54 31.69
CA GLU A 369 8.40 -18.81 32.42
C GLU A 369 8.19 -19.18 33.89
N GLN A 370 7.10 -18.70 34.50
CA GLN A 370 6.82 -18.85 35.93
C GLN A 370 5.32 -19.03 36.16
N GLY A 371 4.95 -19.82 37.18
CA GLY A 371 3.57 -20.13 37.54
C GLY A 371 2.98 -21.34 36.79
N PRO A 372 1.80 -21.82 37.19
CA PRO A 372 1.06 -22.85 36.47
C PRO A 372 0.34 -22.27 35.25
N ALA A 373 0.20 -23.08 34.19
CA ALA A 373 -0.63 -22.71 33.03
C ALA A 373 -2.15 -22.75 33.31
N VAL A 374 -2.55 -23.32 34.45
CA VAL A 374 -3.96 -23.52 34.85
C VAL A 374 -4.13 -23.29 36.36
N ILE A 375 -5.13 -22.52 36.76
CA ILE A 375 -5.54 -22.33 38.16
C ILE A 375 -7.02 -22.69 38.38
N GLU A 376 -7.40 -23.00 39.62
CA GLU A 376 -8.75 -23.36 40.08
C GLU A 376 -9.17 -22.48 41.26
N CYS A 377 -10.40 -21.96 41.21
CA CYS A 377 -11.01 -21.21 42.30
C CYS A 377 -11.48 -22.18 43.39
N ILE A 378 -10.78 -22.21 44.53
CA ILE A 378 -11.04 -23.15 45.63
C ILE A 378 -11.74 -22.47 46.81
N ASN A 379 -12.22 -23.30 47.76
CA ASN A 379 -12.92 -22.92 49.00
C ASN A 379 -14.33 -22.31 48.83
N LEU A 380 -15.34 -23.03 49.32
CA LEU A 380 -16.77 -22.65 49.26
C LEU A 380 -17.19 -21.53 50.24
N ARG A 381 -16.33 -21.07 51.16
CA ARG A 381 -16.69 -20.10 52.21
C ARG A 381 -16.03 -18.74 52.09
N ASP A 382 -14.79 -18.72 51.62
CA ASP A 382 -14.02 -17.51 51.31
C ASP A 382 -13.15 -17.92 50.12
N PRO A 383 -13.65 -17.75 48.88
CA PRO A 383 -13.00 -18.30 47.70
C PRO A 383 -11.68 -17.60 47.38
N TYR A 384 -10.71 -18.38 46.91
CA TYR A 384 -9.40 -17.90 46.48
C TYR A 384 -8.80 -18.84 45.43
N TRP A 385 -7.89 -18.35 44.59
CA TRP A 385 -7.18 -19.18 43.61
C TRP A 385 -6.19 -20.11 44.30
N ASN A 386 -6.08 -21.37 43.84
CA ASN A 386 -5.20 -22.38 44.43
C ASN A 386 -3.70 -22.05 44.34
N ASP A 387 -3.31 -21.35 43.28
CA ASP A 387 -1.95 -20.95 42.94
C ASP A 387 -1.98 -19.55 42.28
N THR A 388 -0.80 -18.92 42.15
CA THR A 388 -0.65 -17.61 41.48
C THR A 388 -0.92 -17.71 39.98
N GLU A 389 -1.30 -16.61 39.34
CA GLU A 389 -1.25 -16.49 37.89
C GLU A 389 0.19 -16.68 37.35
N PRO A 390 0.38 -17.04 36.08
CA PRO A 390 1.70 -17.15 35.47
C PRO A 390 2.23 -15.82 34.92
N LEU A 391 3.53 -15.77 34.62
CA LEU A 391 4.18 -14.64 33.95
C LEU A 391 4.59 -15.00 32.52
N CYS A 392 4.02 -14.30 31.54
CA CYS A 392 4.42 -14.35 30.13
C CYS A 392 5.53 -13.33 29.84
N ARG A 393 6.67 -13.78 29.33
CA ARG A 393 7.85 -12.94 29.07
C ARG A 393 8.50 -13.26 27.73
N ALA A 394 9.07 -12.25 27.07
CA ALA A 394 9.91 -12.45 25.90
C ALA A 394 11.28 -13.00 26.33
N THR A 395 11.55 -14.27 26.02
CA THR A 395 12.77 -14.98 26.43
C THR A 395 13.97 -14.67 25.53
N CYS A 396 15.15 -14.61 26.16
CA CYS A 396 16.43 -14.51 25.47
C CYS A 396 16.79 -15.86 24.84
N GLY A 397 16.59 -15.96 23.52
CA GLY A 397 16.85 -17.18 22.74
C GLY A 397 15.76 -18.24 22.82
N GLY A 398 16.01 -19.36 22.13
CA GLY A 398 15.13 -20.54 22.06
C GLY A 398 15.13 -21.23 20.69
N GLU A 399 14.53 -22.42 20.62
CA GLU A 399 14.29 -23.14 19.37
C GLU A 399 12.82 -22.97 18.95
N LEU A 400 12.61 -22.59 17.69
CA LEU A 400 11.34 -22.14 17.13
C LEU A 400 11.00 -22.98 15.89
N SER A 401 10.03 -23.89 16.02
CA SER A 401 9.68 -24.89 14.99
C SER A 401 8.29 -24.70 14.37
N MET A 402 7.67 -23.53 14.58
CA MET A 402 6.35 -23.22 14.04
C MET A 402 6.43 -22.71 12.60
N ALA A 403 5.37 -22.90 11.82
CA ALA A 403 5.28 -22.37 10.45
C ALA A 403 5.28 -20.83 10.38
N ALA A 404 4.96 -20.16 11.49
CA ALA A 404 5.08 -18.71 11.64
C ALA A 404 5.26 -18.36 13.12
N GLY A 405 5.90 -17.23 13.40
CA GLY A 405 6.05 -16.75 14.76
C GLY A 405 6.61 -15.32 14.84
N VAL A 406 6.65 -14.81 16.06
CA VAL A 406 7.20 -13.49 16.40
C VAL A 406 8.39 -13.69 17.32
N ILE A 407 9.46 -12.95 17.10
CA ILE A 407 10.65 -12.92 17.94
C ILE A 407 10.83 -11.48 18.42
N LEU A 408 10.97 -11.34 19.72
CA LEU A 408 11.01 -10.06 20.42
C LEU A 408 12.35 -9.94 21.16
N SER A 409 12.82 -8.71 21.36
CA SER A 409 13.96 -8.47 22.25
C SER A 409 13.65 -8.93 23.69
N PRO A 410 14.67 -9.35 24.48
CA PRO A 410 14.46 -9.82 25.84
C PRO A 410 13.68 -8.81 26.71
N ASN A 411 12.71 -9.30 27.46
CA ASN A 411 11.80 -8.50 28.32
C ASN A 411 10.85 -7.53 27.59
N TRP A 412 10.72 -7.58 26.26
CA TRP A 412 9.78 -6.74 25.50
C TRP A 412 8.35 -6.77 26.09
N PRO A 413 7.67 -5.62 26.27
CA PRO A 413 8.01 -4.28 25.75
C PRO A 413 8.94 -3.43 26.65
N GLU A 414 9.51 -3.99 27.71
CA GLU A 414 10.55 -3.27 28.48
C GLU A 414 11.91 -3.33 27.75
N PRO A 415 12.81 -2.36 27.96
CA PRO A 415 14.14 -2.39 27.36
C PRO A 415 14.95 -3.60 27.81
N TYR A 416 15.71 -4.18 26.89
CA TYR A 416 16.59 -5.32 27.17
C TYR A 416 17.69 -4.99 28.20
N ALA A 417 18.21 -6.01 28.86
CA ALA A 417 19.28 -5.84 29.85
C ALA A 417 20.67 -5.72 29.18
N GLU A 418 21.66 -5.30 29.97
CA GLU A 418 23.05 -5.13 29.53
C GLU A 418 23.81 -6.46 29.68
N GLY A 419 24.61 -6.82 28.67
CA GLY A 419 25.35 -8.09 28.66
C GLY A 419 24.50 -9.33 28.36
N GLU A 420 23.35 -9.16 27.71
CA GLU A 420 22.51 -10.27 27.22
C GLU A 420 23.11 -10.85 25.93
N GLU A 421 23.22 -12.18 25.87
CA GLU A 421 23.64 -12.95 24.68
C GLU A 421 22.54 -13.95 24.33
N CYS A 422 21.76 -13.63 23.30
CA CYS A 422 20.57 -14.39 22.92
C CYS A 422 20.74 -15.04 21.55
N VAL A 423 20.39 -16.32 21.45
CA VAL A 423 20.41 -17.08 20.20
C VAL A 423 19.04 -17.73 19.97
N TRP A 424 18.35 -17.30 18.91
CA TRP A 424 17.14 -17.97 18.43
C TRP A 424 17.48 -18.82 17.22
N LYS A 425 17.02 -20.07 17.22
CA LYS A 425 17.11 -20.98 16.07
C LYS A 425 15.70 -21.21 15.54
N VAL A 426 15.46 -20.84 14.30
CA VAL A 426 14.18 -21.06 13.61
C VAL A 426 14.37 -22.20 12.62
N HIS A 427 13.47 -23.18 12.66
CA HIS A 427 13.42 -24.30 11.72
C HIS A 427 12.00 -24.43 11.18
N VAL A 428 11.85 -24.38 9.85
CA VAL A 428 10.58 -24.68 9.17
C VAL A 428 10.70 -25.99 8.38
N GLY A 429 9.60 -26.49 7.81
CA GLY A 429 9.63 -27.76 7.09
C GLY A 429 10.69 -27.81 5.97
N GLU A 430 11.37 -28.95 5.84
CA GLU A 430 12.57 -29.22 5.00
C GLU A 430 12.56 -28.65 3.56
N GLU A 431 11.39 -28.49 2.95
CA GLU A 431 11.21 -27.98 1.56
C GLU A 431 10.72 -26.52 1.49
N LYS A 432 10.81 -25.80 2.61
CA LYS A 432 10.45 -24.38 2.75
C LYS A 432 11.70 -23.52 2.95
N ARG A 433 11.50 -22.22 2.88
CA ARG A 433 12.47 -21.21 3.34
C ARG A 433 11.76 -20.25 4.29
N ILE A 434 12.51 -19.45 5.03
CA ILE A 434 12.00 -18.51 6.00
C ILE A 434 11.99 -17.12 5.38
N PHE A 435 10.84 -16.44 5.44
CA PHE A 435 10.77 -15.00 5.24
C PHE A 435 10.77 -14.32 6.61
N LEU A 436 11.76 -13.45 6.86
CA LEU A 436 11.89 -12.68 8.09
C LEU A 436 11.60 -11.20 7.80
N ASP A 437 10.63 -10.63 8.51
CA ASP A 437 10.26 -9.22 8.46
C ASP A 437 10.62 -8.56 9.80
N ILE A 438 11.71 -7.80 9.82
CA ILE A 438 12.14 -6.99 10.97
C ILE A 438 11.34 -5.69 10.93
N GLN A 439 10.31 -5.59 11.76
CA GLN A 439 9.33 -4.51 11.74
C GLN A 439 9.82 -3.26 12.48
N LEU A 440 10.52 -3.47 13.60
CA LEU A 440 11.15 -2.41 14.39
C LEU A 440 12.56 -2.87 14.78
N LEU A 441 13.52 -1.98 14.59
CA LEU A 441 14.90 -2.17 15.03
C LEU A 441 15.40 -0.88 15.69
N ASN A 442 15.52 -0.89 17.02
CA ASN A 442 16.06 0.23 17.79
C ASN A 442 17.04 -0.30 18.85
N LEU A 443 18.29 -0.51 18.42
CA LEU A 443 19.41 -0.93 19.26
C LEU A 443 20.26 0.27 19.69
N SER A 444 21.08 0.10 20.73
CA SER A 444 22.22 1.00 20.96
C SER A 444 23.22 0.93 19.80
N GLN A 445 24.08 1.95 19.68
CA GLN A 445 25.19 1.95 18.73
C GLN A 445 26.29 0.92 19.09
N SER A 446 26.27 0.40 20.32
CA SER A 446 27.16 -0.65 20.83
C SER A 446 26.65 -2.08 20.62
N ASP A 447 25.33 -2.24 20.41
CA ASP A 447 24.67 -3.54 20.43
C ASP A 447 24.49 -4.06 19.00
N ILE A 448 24.50 -5.38 18.84
CA ILE A 448 24.59 -6.02 17.54
C ILE A 448 23.59 -7.16 17.39
N LEU A 449 22.85 -7.15 16.28
CA LEU A 449 21.95 -8.22 15.86
C LEU A 449 22.47 -8.79 14.54
N THR A 450 22.78 -10.09 14.51
CA THR A 450 23.29 -10.78 13.32
C THR A 450 22.35 -11.93 12.94
N VAL A 451 22.00 -12.02 11.66
CA VAL A 451 21.10 -13.02 11.09
C VAL A 451 21.89 -13.94 10.15
N TYR A 452 21.82 -15.24 10.39
CA TYR A 452 22.57 -16.30 9.71
C TYR A 452 21.62 -17.26 8.96
N ASP A 453 21.95 -17.59 7.70
CA ASP A 453 21.22 -18.52 6.84
C ASP A 453 21.66 -19.97 7.09
N GLY A 454 21.18 -20.56 8.18
CA GLY A 454 21.48 -21.92 8.61
C GLY A 454 21.18 -22.18 10.10
N ASP A 455 21.49 -23.40 10.55
CA ASP A 455 21.21 -23.91 11.90
C ASP A 455 22.27 -23.53 12.95
N ASP A 456 23.35 -22.86 12.54
CA ASP A 456 24.48 -22.51 13.38
C ASP A 456 25.00 -21.06 13.18
N LEU A 457 26.01 -20.68 13.97
CA LEU A 457 26.67 -19.37 13.92
C LEU A 457 27.87 -19.33 12.94
N SER A 458 28.11 -20.40 12.17
CA SER A 458 29.16 -20.47 11.15
C SER A 458 28.62 -20.32 9.72
N ALA A 459 27.29 -20.43 9.57
CA ALA A 459 26.52 -20.17 8.37
C ALA A 459 26.68 -18.73 7.80
N HIS A 460 26.13 -18.51 6.61
CA HIS A 460 26.30 -17.24 5.90
C HIS A 460 25.46 -16.12 6.53
N ILE A 461 26.06 -14.96 6.78
CA ILE A 461 25.38 -13.79 7.37
C ILE A 461 24.51 -13.11 6.29
N LEU A 462 23.18 -13.14 6.47
CA LEU A 462 22.22 -12.40 5.63
C LEU A 462 22.20 -10.90 5.94
N GLY A 463 22.43 -10.55 7.21
CA GLY A 463 22.41 -9.17 7.67
C GLY A 463 23.03 -9.03 9.05
N GLN A 464 23.72 -7.91 9.25
CA GLN A 464 24.24 -7.49 10.55
C GLN A 464 23.79 -6.04 10.79
N PHE A 465 23.15 -5.82 11.93
CA PHE A 465 22.43 -4.59 12.24
C PHE A 465 22.96 -3.99 13.54
N LEU A 466 23.19 -2.66 13.52
CA LEU A 466 23.65 -1.86 14.66
C LEU A 466 22.83 -0.57 14.73
N GLY A 467 22.58 -0.07 15.95
CA GLY A 467 21.81 1.17 16.15
C GLY A 467 20.33 1.05 15.79
N SER A 468 19.71 2.19 15.48
CA SER A 468 18.32 2.26 15.01
C SER A 468 18.23 2.22 13.48
N GLY A 469 17.28 1.43 12.97
CA GLY A 469 17.06 1.23 11.53
C GLY A 469 15.58 1.18 11.17
N GLY A 470 15.29 1.36 9.87
CA GLY A 470 13.95 1.13 9.33
C GLY A 470 13.60 -0.36 9.20
N PRO A 471 12.37 -0.70 8.78
CA PRO A 471 11.97 -2.08 8.57
C PRO A 471 12.83 -2.79 7.51
N GLN A 472 13.19 -4.04 7.76
CA GLN A 472 14.08 -4.84 6.89
C GLN A 472 13.47 -6.20 6.58
N LYS A 473 13.57 -6.63 5.32
CA LYS A 473 12.96 -7.86 4.81
C LYS A 473 14.02 -8.79 4.25
N LEU A 474 14.13 -9.99 4.83
CA LEU A 474 15.14 -10.99 4.50
C LEU A 474 14.47 -12.32 4.12
N TYR A 475 15.13 -13.09 3.25
CA TYR A 475 14.75 -14.46 2.91
C TYR A 475 15.95 -15.37 3.17
N SER A 476 15.76 -16.50 3.85
CA SER A 476 16.76 -17.56 3.90
C SER A 476 16.83 -18.34 2.57
N SER A 477 17.94 -19.02 2.34
CA SER A 477 18.07 -20.03 1.28
C SER A 477 17.85 -21.46 1.79
N THR A 478 17.97 -21.66 3.11
CA THR A 478 17.78 -22.92 3.84
C THR A 478 16.48 -22.92 4.67
N PRO A 479 15.96 -24.09 5.12
CA PRO A 479 14.83 -24.16 6.05
C PRO A 479 15.17 -23.72 7.48
N ASP A 480 16.46 -23.48 7.76
CA ASP A 480 16.99 -23.08 9.05
C ASP A 480 17.43 -21.60 9.05
N LEU A 481 17.25 -20.91 10.16
CA LEU A 481 17.69 -19.52 10.33
C LEU A 481 18.11 -19.29 11.78
N THR A 482 19.35 -18.87 11.97
CA THR A 482 19.90 -18.58 13.31
C THR A 482 20.05 -17.08 13.48
N ILE A 483 19.57 -16.54 14.60
CA ILE A 483 19.59 -15.11 14.91
C ILE A 483 20.31 -14.93 16.25
N GLN A 484 21.39 -14.16 16.24
CA GLN A 484 22.16 -13.83 17.44
C GLN A 484 22.02 -12.35 17.78
N PHE A 485 21.66 -12.05 19.02
CA PHE A 485 21.69 -10.71 19.60
C PHE A 485 22.71 -10.66 20.74
N HIS A 486 23.53 -9.62 20.76
CA HIS A 486 24.50 -9.37 21.82
C HIS A 486 24.46 -7.89 22.24
N SER A 487 24.16 -7.62 23.51
CA SER A 487 24.23 -6.28 24.10
C SER A 487 25.53 -6.05 24.87
N ASP A 488 26.05 -4.82 24.83
CA ASP A 488 27.33 -4.50 25.50
C ASP A 488 27.16 -4.50 27.04
N PRO A 489 27.98 -5.25 27.81
CA PRO A 489 28.00 -5.18 29.27
C PRO A 489 28.56 -3.85 29.82
N ALA A 490 29.18 -3.00 28.99
CA ALA A 490 29.76 -1.71 29.40
C ALA A 490 28.77 -0.54 29.19
N GLY A 491 27.64 -0.56 29.91
CA GLY A 491 26.55 0.45 29.86
C GLY A 491 26.94 1.89 30.16
N LEU A 492 27.62 2.56 29.22
CA LEU A 492 28.10 3.95 29.31
C LEU A 492 26.99 4.97 28.98
N PHE A 493 25.99 5.09 29.86
CA PHE A 493 25.07 6.24 30.02
C PHE A 493 24.25 6.76 28.81
N PHE A 494 24.51 6.34 27.58
CA PHE A 494 23.69 6.62 26.41
C PHE A 494 22.58 5.57 26.34
N GLY A 495 21.33 6.03 26.13
CA GLY A 495 20.14 5.28 26.48
C GLY A 495 20.02 3.91 25.80
N LYS A 496 19.47 2.94 26.55
CA LYS A 496 19.07 1.63 26.02
C LYS A 496 18.20 1.80 24.78
N GLY A 497 18.43 0.97 23.77
CA GLY A 497 17.51 0.86 22.64
C GLY A 497 16.12 0.44 23.12
N LEU A 498 15.07 0.83 22.38
CA LEU A 498 13.71 0.35 22.67
C LEU A 498 13.55 -1.15 22.44
N GLY A 499 14.49 -1.79 21.73
CA GLY A 499 14.46 -3.21 21.40
C GLY A 499 14.16 -3.46 19.92
N PHE A 500 13.70 -4.66 19.62
CA PHE A 500 13.32 -5.07 18.28
C PHE A 500 12.12 -6.02 18.31
N THR A 501 11.35 -5.99 17.22
CA THR A 501 10.32 -6.99 16.91
C THR A 501 10.47 -7.42 15.46
N MET A 502 10.48 -8.74 15.25
CA MET A 502 10.56 -9.36 13.94
C MET A 502 9.61 -10.54 13.87
N SER A 503 8.89 -10.67 12.76
CA SER A 503 8.02 -11.82 12.49
C SER A 503 8.61 -12.67 11.39
N TYR A 504 8.58 -13.99 11.56
CA TYR A 504 8.96 -14.94 10.54
C TYR A 504 7.74 -15.75 10.09
N ILE A 505 7.71 -16.11 8.80
CA ILE A 505 6.74 -17.03 8.22
C ILE A 505 7.45 -18.01 7.30
N GLU A 506 6.91 -19.22 7.17
CA GLU A 506 7.28 -20.13 6.11
C GLU A 506 6.91 -19.51 4.75
N ALA A 507 7.86 -19.55 3.83
CA ALA A 507 7.68 -19.17 2.45
C ALA A 507 8.00 -20.38 1.57
N SER A 508 7.34 -20.48 0.42
CA SER A 508 7.76 -21.41 -0.61
C SER A 508 9.21 -21.11 -1.02
N ARG A 509 9.99 -22.17 -1.19
CA ARG A 509 11.30 -22.11 -1.86
C ARG A 509 11.02 -21.77 -3.33
N ASN A 510 10.99 -20.47 -3.63
CA ASN A 510 10.34 -19.95 -4.83
C ASN A 510 11.17 -20.28 -6.09
N GLU A 511 10.91 -21.44 -6.70
CA GLU A 511 11.50 -21.83 -7.99
C GLU A 511 10.70 -21.35 -9.21
N SER A 512 9.56 -20.68 -8.97
CA SER A 512 8.60 -20.22 -9.97
C SER A 512 8.70 -18.72 -10.30
N CYS A 513 8.73 -18.41 -11.60
CA CYS A 513 8.50 -17.08 -12.16
C CYS A 513 7.06 -16.59 -11.89
N SER A 514 6.84 -15.27 -11.94
CA SER A 514 5.51 -14.66 -11.83
C SER A 514 4.61 -15.06 -13.01
N ASP A 515 3.31 -15.27 -12.77
CA ASP A 515 2.36 -15.49 -13.87
C ASP A 515 2.08 -14.18 -14.62
N LEU A 516 2.00 -14.28 -15.95
CA LEU A 516 1.79 -13.15 -16.85
C LEU A 516 0.32 -13.05 -17.27
N PRO A 517 -0.22 -11.84 -17.51
CA PRO A 517 -1.62 -11.68 -17.89
C PRO A 517 -1.94 -12.31 -19.27
N GLU A 518 -3.23 -12.55 -19.49
CA GLU A 518 -3.76 -12.84 -20.82
C GLU A 518 -3.77 -11.56 -21.68
N ILE A 519 -3.59 -11.71 -22.99
CA ILE A 519 -3.50 -10.59 -23.94
C ILE A 519 -4.80 -10.43 -24.71
N GLN A 520 -5.18 -9.21 -25.08
CA GLN A 520 -6.43 -8.98 -25.83
C GLN A 520 -6.31 -9.45 -27.29
N ASN A 521 -7.35 -10.12 -27.78
CA ASN A 521 -7.41 -10.76 -29.10
C ASN A 521 -6.31 -11.80 -29.31
N GLY A 522 -6.02 -12.59 -28.27
CA GLY A 522 -5.06 -13.68 -28.28
C GLY A 522 -5.15 -14.53 -27.02
N TRP A 523 -4.30 -15.55 -26.93
CA TRP A 523 -4.28 -16.52 -25.83
C TRP A 523 -2.84 -16.99 -25.53
N LYS A 524 -2.61 -17.49 -24.30
CA LYS A 524 -1.31 -18.03 -23.86
C LYS A 524 -1.38 -19.55 -23.67
N THR A 525 -0.31 -20.25 -24.03
CA THR A 525 -0.08 -21.67 -23.66
C THR A 525 1.13 -21.75 -22.73
N THR A 526 1.02 -22.46 -21.62
CA THR A 526 2.18 -22.80 -20.77
C THR A 526 2.70 -24.19 -21.13
N SER A 527 4.02 -24.36 -21.10
CA SER A 527 4.67 -25.67 -21.32
C SER A 527 4.60 -26.60 -20.10
N HIS A 528 4.41 -26.04 -18.91
CA HIS A 528 4.38 -26.73 -17.61
C HIS A 528 3.22 -26.21 -16.77
N THR A 529 2.78 -27.01 -15.80
CA THR A 529 1.73 -26.62 -14.82
C THR A 529 2.24 -25.65 -13.76
N GLU A 530 3.53 -25.71 -13.44
CA GLU A 530 4.24 -24.79 -12.55
C GLU A 530 5.25 -23.98 -13.36
N LEU A 531 5.32 -22.68 -13.13
CA LEU A 531 6.12 -21.73 -13.93
C LEU A 531 7.60 -21.70 -13.51
N VAL A 532 8.23 -22.87 -13.43
CA VAL A 532 9.61 -23.04 -12.96
C VAL A 532 10.66 -22.60 -13.99
N ARG A 533 11.94 -22.58 -13.60
CA ARG A 533 13.08 -22.30 -14.50
C ARG A 533 13.01 -23.12 -15.81
N GLU A 534 13.38 -22.49 -16.92
CA GLU A 534 13.23 -22.99 -18.29
C GLU A 534 11.78 -23.19 -18.80
N ALA A 535 10.75 -22.99 -17.96
CA ALA A 535 9.36 -23.00 -18.42
C ALA A 535 9.14 -21.90 -19.46
N LYS A 536 8.41 -22.26 -20.50
CA LYS A 536 8.08 -21.40 -21.64
C LYS A 536 6.59 -21.11 -21.65
N ILE A 537 6.26 -19.85 -21.92
CA ILE A 537 4.92 -19.37 -22.26
C ILE A 537 4.95 -18.95 -23.73
N THR A 538 4.02 -19.47 -24.53
CA THR A 538 3.88 -19.10 -25.94
C THR A 538 2.54 -18.39 -26.13
N TYR A 539 2.58 -17.18 -26.69
CA TYR A 539 1.43 -16.35 -27.00
C TYR A 539 1.03 -16.52 -28.47
N GLN A 540 -0.27 -16.51 -28.74
CA GLN A 540 -0.83 -16.61 -30.09
C GLN A 540 -1.99 -15.63 -30.24
N CYS A 541 -2.06 -14.94 -31.37
CA CYS A 541 -3.13 -13.98 -31.66
C CYS A 541 -4.33 -14.64 -32.36
N ASP A 542 -5.50 -14.03 -32.20
CA ASP A 542 -6.74 -14.48 -32.82
C ASP A 542 -6.74 -14.27 -34.35
N PRO A 543 -7.52 -15.07 -35.12
CA PRO A 543 -7.51 -14.99 -36.59
C PRO A 543 -7.86 -13.60 -37.14
N GLY A 544 -6.87 -12.96 -37.78
CA GLY A 544 -6.97 -11.59 -38.30
C GLY A 544 -6.11 -10.56 -37.55
N TYR A 545 -5.39 -11.00 -36.51
CA TYR A 545 -4.38 -10.24 -35.80
C TYR A 545 -2.99 -10.87 -36.02
N ASP A 546 -1.95 -10.05 -35.94
CA ASP A 546 -0.54 -10.42 -36.03
C ASP A 546 0.15 -10.09 -34.69
N ILE A 547 1.21 -10.83 -34.35
CA ILE A 547 1.87 -10.72 -33.06
C ILE A 547 3.03 -9.71 -33.09
N VAL A 548 3.02 -8.75 -32.18
CA VAL A 548 4.06 -7.72 -32.05
C VAL A 548 4.77 -7.90 -30.71
N GLY A 549 6.02 -8.39 -30.77
CA GLY A 549 6.84 -8.72 -29.61
C GLY A 549 7.49 -10.09 -29.75
N SER A 550 7.94 -10.69 -28.64
CA SER A 550 8.37 -12.10 -28.62
C SER A 550 7.16 -13.01 -28.49
N ASP A 551 7.02 -13.99 -29.40
CA ASP A 551 5.93 -14.98 -29.36
C ASP A 551 6.10 -15.99 -28.22
N THR A 552 7.34 -16.21 -27.77
CA THR A 552 7.71 -17.13 -26.71
C THR A 552 8.54 -16.42 -25.65
N LEU A 553 8.12 -16.53 -24.40
CA LEU A 553 8.80 -16.01 -23.21
C LEU A 553 9.33 -17.20 -22.38
N THR A 554 10.56 -17.09 -21.87
CA THR A 554 11.19 -18.17 -21.08
C THR A 554 11.58 -17.67 -19.69
N CYS A 555 11.25 -18.45 -18.66
CA CYS A 555 11.62 -18.20 -17.27
C CYS A 555 13.14 -18.41 -17.10
N GLN A 556 13.87 -17.34 -16.79
CA GLN A 556 15.32 -17.30 -16.69
C GLN A 556 15.84 -17.78 -15.31
N TRP A 557 17.16 -17.89 -15.18
CA TRP A 557 17.82 -18.38 -13.95
C TRP A 557 17.65 -17.44 -12.75
N ASP A 558 17.34 -16.17 -13.00
CA ASP A 558 17.07 -15.10 -12.03
C ASP A 558 15.58 -14.95 -11.67
N LEU A 559 14.73 -15.88 -12.13
CA LEU A 559 13.28 -15.88 -11.99
C LEU A 559 12.56 -14.70 -12.68
N THR A 560 13.20 -14.07 -13.67
CA THR A 560 12.58 -13.10 -14.57
C THR A 560 12.18 -13.73 -15.91
N TRP A 561 11.29 -13.08 -16.65
CA TRP A 561 10.97 -13.45 -18.03
C TRP A 561 11.98 -12.87 -19.01
N SER A 562 12.23 -13.58 -20.11
CA SER A 562 13.17 -13.16 -21.17
C SER A 562 12.82 -11.85 -21.88
N SER A 563 11.56 -11.42 -21.84
CA SER A 563 11.05 -10.20 -22.45
C SER A 563 9.67 -9.84 -21.87
N ASP A 564 9.19 -8.64 -22.15
CA ASP A 564 7.81 -8.23 -21.85
C ASP A 564 6.77 -9.02 -22.68
N PRO A 565 5.50 -9.11 -22.22
CA PRO A 565 4.43 -9.75 -22.97
C PRO A 565 4.16 -9.07 -24.33
N PRO A 566 3.93 -9.83 -25.41
CA PRO A 566 3.59 -9.28 -26.73
C PRO A 566 2.15 -8.76 -26.78
N PHE A 567 1.81 -8.01 -27.82
CA PHE A 567 0.44 -7.59 -28.10
C PHE A 567 0.02 -7.95 -29.53
N CYS A 568 -1.29 -8.07 -29.74
CA CYS A 568 -1.89 -8.46 -31.02
C CYS A 568 -2.40 -7.24 -31.79
N GLU A 569 -1.78 -6.92 -32.93
CA GLU A 569 -2.20 -5.84 -33.82
C GLU A 569 -3.08 -6.37 -34.97
N LYS A 570 -4.10 -5.61 -35.39
CA LYS A 570 -5.01 -6.06 -36.46
C LYS A 570 -4.32 -6.01 -37.82
N ILE A 571 -4.42 -7.09 -38.60
CA ILE A 571 -3.87 -7.15 -39.97
C ILE A 571 -4.68 -6.24 -40.90
N MET A 572 -4.04 -5.18 -41.39
CA MET A 572 -4.66 -4.15 -42.25
C MET A 572 -4.11 -4.14 -43.69
N TYR A 573 -3.34 -5.15 -44.08
CA TYR A 573 -2.78 -5.34 -45.42
C TYR A 573 -3.22 -6.67 -46.05
N CYS A 574 -3.23 -6.74 -47.37
CA CYS A 574 -3.41 -7.99 -48.11
C CYS A 574 -2.04 -8.57 -48.53
N THR A 575 -1.92 -9.90 -48.57
CA THR A 575 -0.74 -10.58 -49.14
C THR A 575 -0.58 -10.27 -50.62
N ASP A 576 0.64 -10.10 -51.13
CA ASP A 576 0.87 -9.86 -52.58
C ASP A 576 0.27 -11.02 -53.41
N PRO A 577 -0.66 -10.76 -54.36
CA PRO A 577 -1.13 -11.78 -55.30
C PRO A 577 0.00 -12.42 -56.12
N GLY A 578 1.06 -11.66 -56.40
CA GLY A 578 2.16 -12.05 -57.28
C GLY A 578 2.03 -11.53 -58.71
N GLU A 579 2.91 -12.01 -59.57
CA GLU A 579 3.08 -11.53 -60.95
C GLU A 579 2.45 -12.47 -61.97
N VAL A 580 1.89 -11.89 -63.04
CA VAL A 580 1.25 -12.62 -64.13
C VAL A 580 2.15 -12.57 -65.36
N GLU A 581 2.50 -13.74 -65.90
CA GLU A 581 3.34 -13.85 -67.09
C GLU A 581 2.76 -13.08 -68.29
N HIS A 582 3.64 -12.51 -69.11
CA HIS A 582 3.28 -11.66 -70.25
C HIS A 582 2.37 -10.46 -69.91
N SER A 583 2.45 -9.95 -68.67
CA SER A 583 1.75 -8.75 -68.22
C SER A 583 2.68 -7.73 -67.57
N THR A 584 2.14 -6.53 -67.33
CA THR A 584 2.67 -5.51 -66.43
C THR A 584 1.64 -5.24 -65.33
N ARG A 585 2.10 -5.07 -64.08
CA ARG A 585 1.25 -4.67 -62.95
C ARG A 585 1.55 -3.23 -62.52
N LEU A 586 0.50 -2.46 -62.26
CA LEU A 586 0.56 -1.15 -61.62
C LEU A 586 -0.09 -1.25 -60.23
N ILE A 587 0.68 -0.95 -59.20
CA ILE A 587 0.24 -1.02 -57.79
C ILE A 587 0.01 0.41 -57.30
N SER A 588 -1.13 0.70 -56.67
CA SER A 588 -1.46 2.05 -56.18
C SER A 588 -0.69 2.43 -54.91
N ASP A 589 -0.40 1.45 -54.04
CA ASP A 589 0.33 1.62 -52.78
C ASP A 589 1.22 0.37 -52.56
N PRO A 590 2.56 0.51 -52.42
CA PRO A 590 3.47 -0.63 -52.25
C PRO A 590 3.30 -1.39 -50.93
N VAL A 591 2.60 -0.83 -49.93
CA VAL A 591 2.36 -1.46 -48.61
C VAL A 591 1.15 -2.41 -48.64
N LEU A 592 0.37 -2.43 -49.74
CA LEU A 592 -0.78 -3.33 -49.94
C LEU A 592 -1.87 -3.23 -48.85
N LEU A 593 -2.01 -2.06 -48.23
CA LEU A 593 -3.04 -1.75 -47.24
C LEU A 593 -4.47 -1.91 -47.81
N VAL A 594 -5.46 -2.10 -46.95
CA VAL A 594 -6.89 -2.08 -47.32
C VAL A 594 -7.21 -0.81 -48.13
N GLY A 595 -7.80 -1.00 -49.31
CA GLY A 595 -8.06 0.06 -50.31
C GLY A 595 -7.05 0.08 -51.46
N THR A 596 -5.90 -0.58 -51.34
CA THR A 596 -4.92 -0.71 -52.43
C THR A 596 -5.53 -1.38 -53.65
N THR A 597 -5.22 -0.86 -54.84
CA THR A 597 -5.57 -1.47 -56.11
C THR A 597 -4.33 -1.92 -56.89
N ILE A 598 -4.42 -3.08 -57.53
CA ILE A 598 -3.43 -3.61 -58.47
C ILE A 598 -4.12 -3.76 -59.82
N GLN A 599 -3.62 -3.04 -60.82
CA GLN A 599 -4.11 -3.12 -62.19
C GLN A 599 -3.14 -3.92 -63.05
N TYR A 600 -3.62 -5.00 -63.68
CA TYR A 600 -2.85 -5.82 -64.62
C TYR A 600 -3.16 -5.44 -66.06
N THR A 601 -2.12 -5.30 -66.88
CA THR A 601 -2.22 -4.98 -68.31
C THR A 601 -1.36 -5.96 -69.10
N CYS A 602 -1.95 -6.72 -70.03
CA CYS A 602 -1.20 -7.67 -70.85
C CYS A 602 -0.27 -6.98 -71.85
N ASN A 603 0.84 -7.64 -72.17
CA ASN A 603 1.78 -7.20 -73.20
C ASN A 603 1.17 -7.39 -74.60
N LEU A 604 1.71 -6.67 -75.60
CA LEU A 604 1.22 -6.70 -76.99
C LEU A 604 1.16 -8.14 -77.54
N GLY A 605 0.02 -8.49 -78.15
CA GLY A 605 -0.27 -9.84 -78.67
C GLY A 605 -0.90 -10.81 -77.67
N PHE A 606 -1.26 -10.35 -76.46
CA PHE A 606 -1.96 -11.13 -75.43
C PHE A 606 -3.23 -10.41 -74.95
N VAL A 607 -4.27 -11.18 -74.69
CA VAL A 607 -5.58 -10.74 -74.19
C VAL A 607 -5.73 -11.14 -72.71
N LEU A 608 -6.32 -10.25 -71.92
CA LEU A 608 -6.51 -10.47 -70.47
C LEU A 608 -7.77 -11.30 -70.19
N GLU A 609 -7.59 -12.45 -69.55
CA GLU A 609 -8.65 -13.33 -69.06
C GLU A 609 -8.75 -13.20 -67.53
N GLY A 610 -9.82 -12.56 -67.04
CA GLY A 610 -10.06 -12.32 -65.62
C GLY A 610 -10.38 -10.86 -65.29
N SER A 611 -10.26 -10.47 -64.02
CA SER A 611 -10.37 -9.06 -63.62
C SER A 611 -9.05 -8.33 -63.91
N SER A 612 -9.11 -7.21 -64.62
CA SER A 612 -7.94 -6.33 -64.84
C SER A 612 -7.58 -5.50 -63.60
N LEU A 613 -8.47 -5.42 -62.60
CA LEU A 613 -8.29 -4.65 -61.37
C LEU A 613 -8.60 -5.53 -60.15
N LEU A 614 -7.64 -5.65 -59.23
CA LEU A 614 -7.80 -6.30 -57.93
C LEU A 614 -7.74 -5.21 -56.85
N THR A 615 -8.73 -5.18 -55.96
CA THR A 615 -8.79 -4.26 -54.81
C THR A 615 -8.65 -5.05 -53.52
N CYS A 616 -7.79 -4.62 -52.61
CA CYS A 616 -7.70 -5.17 -51.26
C CYS A 616 -8.84 -4.61 -50.42
N TYR A 617 -9.66 -5.46 -49.78
CA TYR A 617 -10.74 -5.01 -48.90
C TYR A 617 -10.71 -5.71 -47.53
N SER A 618 -11.12 -4.98 -46.50
CA SER A 618 -11.23 -5.49 -45.15
C SER A 618 -12.46 -6.38 -45.00
N ARG A 619 -12.35 -7.40 -44.13
CA ARG A 619 -13.43 -8.31 -43.77
C ARG A 619 -13.69 -8.17 -42.27
N GLU A 620 -14.94 -8.30 -41.86
CA GLU A 620 -15.33 -8.17 -40.44
C GLU A 620 -14.69 -9.26 -39.56
N THR A 621 -14.46 -10.46 -40.11
CA THR A 621 -13.79 -11.58 -39.44
C THR A 621 -12.63 -12.14 -40.27
N GLY A 622 -11.43 -12.18 -39.68
CA GLY A 622 -10.22 -12.69 -40.32
C GLY A 622 -9.49 -11.68 -41.23
N THR A 623 -8.46 -12.16 -41.92
CA THR A 623 -7.56 -11.32 -42.73
C THR A 623 -8.25 -10.61 -43.91
N PRO A 624 -7.74 -9.42 -44.32
CA PRO A 624 -8.10 -8.75 -45.57
C PRO A 624 -7.86 -9.65 -46.79
N ILE A 625 -8.69 -9.48 -47.83
CA ILE A 625 -8.61 -10.29 -49.05
C ILE A 625 -8.79 -9.45 -50.31
N TRP A 626 -8.29 -9.97 -51.44
CA TRP A 626 -8.48 -9.37 -52.75
C TRP A 626 -9.86 -9.68 -53.32
N THR A 627 -10.46 -8.69 -54.01
CA THR A 627 -11.77 -8.82 -54.68
C THR A 627 -11.82 -9.86 -55.79
N SER A 628 -10.69 -10.36 -56.28
CA SER A 628 -10.62 -11.34 -57.37
C SER A 628 -9.31 -12.15 -57.32
N ARG A 629 -9.31 -13.30 -58.02
CA ARG A 629 -8.10 -14.11 -58.26
C ARG A 629 -7.24 -13.46 -59.35
N LEU A 630 -5.96 -13.84 -59.44
CA LEU A 630 -5.06 -13.33 -60.46
C LEU A 630 -5.60 -13.58 -61.88
N PRO A 631 -5.55 -12.58 -62.78
CA PRO A 631 -5.88 -12.75 -64.19
C PRO A 631 -4.79 -13.53 -64.93
N ARG A 632 -5.07 -13.89 -66.19
CA ARG A 632 -4.13 -14.55 -67.09
C ARG A 632 -4.01 -13.78 -68.40
N CYS A 633 -2.82 -13.72 -68.98
CA CYS A 633 -2.61 -13.18 -70.31
C CYS A 633 -2.45 -14.33 -71.30
N VAL A 634 -3.44 -14.55 -72.16
CA VAL A 634 -3.44 -15.60 -73.18
C VAL A 634 -3.12 -14.99 -74.54
N PRO A 635 -2.32 -15.65 -75.42
CA PRO A 635 -1.99 -15.09 -76.72
C PRO A 635 -3.25 -14.88 -77.57
N GLU A 636 -3.30 -13.80 -78.33
CA GLU A 636 -4.48 -13.36 -79.09
C GLU A 636 -4.97 -14.43 -80.10
N ALA A 637 -4.02 -15.17 -80.70
CA ALA A 637 -4.31 -16.32 -81.56
C ALA A 637 -4.97 -17.53 -80.83
N ALA A 638 -4.86 -17.61 -79.50
CA ALA A 638 -5.60 -18.59 -78.70
C ALA A 638 -6.97 -18.04 -78.24
N ALA A 639 -7.10 -16.73 -78.06
CA ALA A 639 -8.37 -16.09 -77.72
C ALA A 639 -9.43 -16.32 -78.81
N GLU A 640 -9.06 -16.26 -80.09
CA GLU A 640 -9.97 -16.59 -81.21
C GLU A 640 -10.50 -18.04 -81.14
N THR A 641 -9.69 -19.00 -80.69
CA THR A 641 -10.11 -20.42 -80.57
C THR A 641 -11.10 -20.67 -79.43
N SER A 642 -11.24 -19.74 -78.47
CA SER A 642 -12.23 -19.87 -77.38
C SER A 642 -13.68 -19.78 -77.89
N LEU A 643 -13.91 -19.07 -79.01
CA LEU A 643 -15.24 -18.93 -79.61
C LEU A 643 -15.72 -20.20 -80.33
N GLU A 644 -14.82 -21.15 -80.61
CA GLU A 644 -15.12 -22.42 -81.28
C GLU A 644 -15.25 -23.60 -80.30
N GLY A 645 -14.64 -23.50 -79.11
CA GLY A 645 -14.76 -24.48 -78.02
C GLY A 645 -16.19 -24.68 -77.52
N GLY A 646 -17.04 -23.65 -77.57
CA GLY A 646 -18.46 -23.74 -77.24
C GLY A 646 -19.24 -24.71 -78.13
N ASN A 647 -18.86 -24.83 -79.41
CA ASN A 647 -19.49 -25.75 -80.36
C ASN A 647 -19.03 -27.20 -80.15
N MET A 648 -17.79 -27.41 -79.68
CA MET A 648 -17.29 -28.75 -79.31
C MET A 648 -17.97 -29.30 -78.06
N ALA A 649 -18.35 -28.44 -77.10
CA ALA A 649 -19.19 -28.85 -75.97
C ALA A 649 -20.58 -29.33 -76.44
N LEU A 650 -21.24 -28.58 -77.33
CA LEU A 650 -22.53 -28.97 -77.92
C LEU A 650 -22.44 -30.31 -78.69
N ALA A 651 -21.34 -30.54 -79.41
CA ALA A 651 -21.11 -31.79 -80.15
C ALA A 651 -20.97 -33.04 -79.26
N ILE A 652 -20.63 -32.89 -77.97
CA ILE A 652 -20.53 -34.00 -77.01
C ILE A 652 -21.80 -34.11 -76.15
N PHE A 653 -22.31 -32.99 -75.63
CA PHE A 653 -23.47 -33.02 -74.72
C PHE A 653 -24.78 -33.40 -75.43
N ILE A 654 -24.98 -33.05 -76.70
CA ILE A 654 -26.19 -33.42 -77.44
C ILE A 654 -26.31 -34.94 -77.65
N PRO A 655 -25.33 -35.68 -78.19
CA PRO A 655 -25.43 -37.13 -78.32
C PRO A 655 -25.49 -37.84 -76.96
N VAL A 656 -24.82 -37.33 -75.92
CA VAL A 656 -24.92 -37.88 -74.55
C VAL A 656 -26.33 -37.66 -73.95
N LEU A 657 -26.98 -36.53 -74.18
CA LEU A 657 -28.39 -36.30 -73.84
C LEU A 657 -29.34 -37.21 -74.62
N VAL A 658 -29.11 -37.40 -75.92
CA VAL A 658 -29.92 -38.30 -76.76
C VAL A 658 -29.77 -39.76 -76.30
N VAL A 659 -28.56 -40.22 -76.01
CA VAL A 659 -28.32 -41.56 -75.45
C VAL A 659 -28.93 -41.70 -74.05
N SER A 660 -28.87 -40.66 -73.21
CA SER A 660 -29.48 -40.67 -71.88
C SER A 660 -31.02 -40.69 -71.94
N LEU A 661 -31.62 -39.99 -72.91
CA LEU A 661 -33.07 -40.03 -73.18
C LEU A 661 -33.51 -41.36 -73.78
N LEU A 662 -32.70 -41.99 -74.63
CA LEU A 662 -32.96 -43.33 -75.18
C LEU A 662 -32.85 -44.41 -74.09
N LEU A 663 -31.82 -44.35 -73.23
CA LEU A 663 -31.66 -45.24 -72.09
C LEU A 663 -32.77 -45.03 -71.04
N GLY A 664 -33.12 -43.78 -70.75
CA GLY A 664 -34.25 -43.44 -69.88
C GLY A 664 -35.59 -43.91 -70.44
N GLY A 665 -35.82 -43.73 -71.75
CA GLY A 665 -37.01 -44.23 -72.45
C GLY A 665 -37.11 -45.76 -72.45
N ALA A 666 -35.98 -46.45 -72.69
CA ALA A 666 -35.89 -47.91 -72.60
C ALA A 666 -36.12 -48.41 -71.16
N TYR A 667 -35.57 -47.72 -70.16
CA TYR A 667 -35.80 -48.02 -68.75
C TYR A 667 -37.28 -47.86 -68.36
N VAL A 668 -37.95 -46.80 -68.80
CA VAL A 668 -39.39 -46.57 -68.57
C VAL A 668 -40.25 -47.62 -69.32
N TYR A 669 -39.86 -48.03 -70.52
CA TYR A 669 -40.54 -49.08 -71.28
C TYR A 669 -40.43 -50.45 -70.58
N VAL A 670 -39.23 -50.83 -70.15
CA VAL A 670 -38.98 -52.11 -69.43
C VAL A 670 -39.65 -52.14 -68.06
N THR A 671 -39.64 -51.02 -67.32
CA THR A 671 -40.31 -50.93 -66.01
C THR A 671 -41.84 -50.93 -66.12
N ARG A 672 -42.45 -50.32 -67.15
CA ARG A 672 -43.90 -50.48 -67.40
C ARG A 672 -44.30 -51.87 -67.90
N CYS A 673 -43.45 -52.57 -68.64
CA CYS A 673 -43.77 -53.91 -69.15
C CYS A 673 -43.57 -55.06 -68.14
N ARG A 674 -42.94 -54.83 -66.97
CA ARG A 674 -42.81 -55.84 -65.90
C ARG A 674 -43.81 -55.72 -64.74
N TYR A 675 -44.75 -54.78 -64.79
CA TYR A 675 -45.82 -54.67 -63.77
C TYR A 675 -47.00 -55.65 -63.95
N TYR A 676 -46.84 -56.66 -64.82
CA TYR A 676 -47.75 -57.82 -64.91
C TYR A 676 -46.98 -59.12 -64.65
N SER A 677 -46.72 -59.43 -63.38
CA SER A 677 -46.98 -60.75 -62.77
C SER A 677 -46.52 -60.78 -61.30
N SER A 678 -47.43 -61.20 -60.42
CA SER A 678 -47.26 -61.21 -58.98
C SER A 678 -46.51 -62.45 -58.49
N LEU A 679 -45.56 -62.31 -57.55
CA LEU A 679 -45.24 -63.38 -56.58
C LEU A 679 -44.57 -62.84 -55.30
N ARG A 680 -44.76 -63.56 -54.18
CA ARG A 680 -44.51 -63.12 -52.79
C ARG A 680 -43.25 -63.73 -52.15
N LEU A 681 -42.55 -62.93 -51.33
CA LEU A 681 -41.88 -63.27 -50.03
C LEU A 681 -40.76 -64.37 -50.04
N PRO A 682 -39.92 -64.57 -48.97
CA PRO A 682 -40.04 -64.13 -47.57
C PRO A 682 -38.78 -63.50 -46.90
N LEU A 683 -38.84 -63.35 -45.57
CA LEU A 683 -37.85 -62.79 -44.62
C LEU A 683 -36.64 -63.72 -44.33
N MET A 684 -35.53 -63.18 -43.78
CA MET A 684 -34.96 -63.48 -42.42
C MET A 684 -33.41 -63.28 -42.25
N TYR A 685 -33.00 -62.61 -41.15
CA TYR A 685 -31.79 -62.85 -40.28
C TYR A 685 -30.34 -62.75 -40.91
N SER A 686 -29.20 -62.50 -40.21
CA SER A 686 -28.86 -62.01 -38.84
C SER A 686 -27.33 -61.81 -38.57
N HIS A 687 -26.96 -60.76 -37.79
CA HIS A 687 -26.04 -60.74 -36.60
C HIS A 687 -24.53 -61.20 -36.66
N PRO A 688 -23.68 -61.08 -35.57
CA PRO A 688 -23.08 -59.83 -35.02
C PRO A 688 -21.63 -60.02 -34.38
N TYR A 689 -21.33 -59.26 -33.27
CA TYR A 689 -20.17 -59.27 -32.32
C TYR A 689 -18.93 -58.41 -32.68
N SER A 690 -18.21 -57.76 -31.73
CA SER A 690 -18.20 -57.85 -30.24
C SER A 690 -17.94 -56.54 -29.46
N GLN A 691 -18.33 -56.51 -28.18
CA GLN A 691 -17.98 -55.52 -27.12
C GLN A 691 -16.99 -56.11 -26.09
N ILE A 692 -16.36 -55.23 -25.27
CA ILE A 692 -15.92 -55.44 -23.86
C ILE A 692 -15.43 -54.06 -23.32
N THR A 693 -15.64 -53.59 -22.07
CA THR A 693 -16.72 -53.72 -21.05
C THR A 693 -16.70 -52.44 -20.16
N VAL A 694 -17.75 -52.23 -19.35
CA VAL A 694 -18.00 -51.08 -18.44
C VAL A 694 -17.68 -51.47 -16.98
N GLU A 695 -17.50 -50.48 -16.07
CA GLU A 695 -18.01 -50.39 -14.67
C GLU A 695 -17.31 -49.21 -13.92
N THR A 696 -17.92 -48.35 -13.10
CA THR A 696 -19.32 -48.04 -12.64
C THR A 696 -19.45 -46.49 -12.46
N GLU A 697 -20.56 -45.79 -12.75
CA GLU A 697 -21.82 -45.68 -11.96
C GLU A 697 -21.55 -45.25 -10.50
N PHE A 698 -22.06 -44.16 -9.88
CA PHE A 698 -23.37 -43.46 -9.80
C PHE A 698 -23.10 -41.95 -9.52
N ASP A 699 -23.97 -40.93 -9.59
CA ASP A 699 -25.37 -40.71 -10.02
C ASP A 699 -25.59 -39.19 -10.33
N ASN A 700 -26.82 -38.72 -10.58
CA ASN A 700 -27.25 -37.31 -10.52
C ASN A 700 -28.69 -37.21 -9.99
N PRO A 701 -29.05 -36.24 -9.12
CA PRO A 701 -30.22 -35.43 -9.49
C PRO A 701 -30.17 -33.94 -9.12
N ILE A 702 -30.95 -33.21 -9.91
CA ILE A 702 -31.29 -31.78 -9.81
C ILE A 702 -32.05 -31.46 -8.51
N PHE A 703 -31.79 -30.28 -7.92
CA PHE A 703 -32.81 -29.54 -7.18
C PHE A 703 -32.73 -28.03 -7.48
N GLU A 704 -33.90 -27.40 -7.61
CA GLU A 704 -34.06 -25.96 -7.78
C GLU A 704 -33.96 -25.19 -6.45
N THR A 705 -33.90 -23.86 -6.61
CA THR A 705 -34.19 -22.75 -5.67
C THR A 705 -32.97 -22.08 -5.08
N GLY A 706 -33.03 -20.75 -5.08
CA GLY A 706 -31.87 -19.89 -4.91
C GLY A 706 -31.86 -19.15 -3.57
N GLU A 707 -30.74 -18.48 -3.31
CA GLU A 707 -30.72 -17.28 -2.50
C GLU A 707 -29.65 -16.33 -3.04
N THR A 708 -30.03 -15.07 -3.25
CA THR A 708 -29.08 -13.99 -3.54
C THR A 708 -28.40 -13.57 -2.24
N ARG A 709 -27.07 -13.62 -2.18
CA ARG A 709 -26.29 -12.88 -1.17
C ARG A 709 -25.20 -12.06 -1.82
N GLU A 710 -25.30 -10.76 -1.57
CA GLU A 710 -24.31 -9.76 -1.90
C GLU A 710 -23.08 -9.98 -1.01
N TYR A 711 -21.89 -9.79 -1.59
CA TYR A 711 -20.67 -9.56 -0.82
C TYR A 711 -20.25 -8.12 -1.06
N GLU A 712 -20.54 -7.29 -0.07
CA GLU A 712 -20.16 -5.89 -0.01
C GLU A 712 -18.63 -5.81 0.24
N VAL A 713 -17.88 -5.33 -0.75
CA VAL A 713 -16.46 -4.99 -0.58
C VAL A 713 -16.38 -3.49 -0.36
N SER A 714 -16.25 -3.10 0.90
CA SER A 714 -15.95 -1.72 1.30
C SER A 714 -14.50 -1.37 0.93
N ILE A 715 -14.34 -0.22 0.25
CA ILE A 715 -13.06 0.51 0.10
C ILE A 715 -12.96 1.52 1.24
#